data_AF-A0AAV3NY30-F1
#
_entry.id   AF-A0AAV3NY30-F1
#
_cell.length_a   1.000
_cell.length_b   1.000
_cell.length_c   1.000
_cell.angle_alpha   90.00
_cell.angle_beta   90.00
_cell.angle_gamma   90.00
#
_symmetry.space_group_name_H-M   'P 1'
#
loop_
_entity.id
_entity.type
_entity.pdbx_description
1 polymer ?
#
loop_
_entity_poly.entity_id
_entity_poly.type
_entity_poly.pdbx_seq_one_letter_code
_entity_poly.pdbx_strand_id
1 'polypeptide(L)'
;MSRSANHEFQEWWNQQRAKAGDLITSSGFSTVEIDSPSFDRTAKNHRARSAKQLSFIYFLKFHQIANSLSSGGSRFYVVIKVFLFIVLVLLVLELGAYFGGWYFVEEVEYVYVNWVEIRAGYLAPPLQSLTNMCIVLFFIQSLDRVVLVLGCFWIKFRGLKPLPRTDYTSVDPVDYPMVLLQIPMCNEKEVYQQSIAAVCFQDWPKERMLVQILDDSDDVDIQELIKFEVQKWQQKGVHIIYVHRLLRTGYKAGNLKSAMNCDYVKDYEFVAIFDADFQPEPGFLKKTVPYFEGNDDLALVQTRWSFVNNDANLLTRLQYINLAFHFEVEQQVNGWFINFFGFNGTAGVWRIKALENCGGWLERTTVEDMDIAVRAHLCGWKFIYLNDVQCLCELPESYEAYKKQQHRWHSGPMQLFRLSFFDVLRAKVSWFKKANMIFLFFLLRKLILPFYSFTLFCIILPLTMFFPEAQLPTWVVCYIPGVMSIMNILPAPQSFPFIVPYLLFENTMSVTKFNAMISGLFQLGSSYEWVVTKKLGRASETELVALMEEDPKTSLVNRGHQRSSSDSAVLDGFNKLEVDKKTKKVKRNRLYRKELALAFILLAASVRSLLSAHGVHFYFLLFQGITFLVVGLDLIGEQVS
;
A
#
# COMPACT_ATOMS: atom_id res chain seq x y z
N MET A 1 -42.14 -10.44 13.33
CA MET A 1 -41.05 -9.49 13.04
C MET A 1 -39.77 -9.99 13.72
N SER A 2 -38.93 -10.73 13.00
CA SER A 2 -37.64 -11.19 13.53
C SER A 2 -36.65 -10.03 13.50
N ARG A 3 -36.05 -9.70 14.65
CA ARG A 3 -34.97 -8.71 14.73
C ARG A 3 -33.81 -9.14 13.82
N SER A 4 -33.24 -8.21 13.06
CA SER A 4 -32.09 -8.49 12.20
C SER A 4 -30.90 -8.97 13.06
N ALA A 5 -30.10 -9.91 12.54
CA ALA A 5 -28.99 -10.52 13.26
C ALA A 5 -27.89 -9.53 13.73
N ASN A 6 -28.00 -8.24 13.37
CA ASN A 6 -26.96 -7.23 13.55
C ASN A 6 -27.30 -6.15 14.59
N HIS A 7 -28.52 -6.13 15.15
CA HIS A 7 -28.97 -5.07 16.08
C HIS A 7 -28.14 -5.03 17.38
N GLU A 8 -27.88 -6.19 17.98
CA GLU A 8 -27.12 -6.27 19.24
C GLU A 8 -25.65 -5.88 19.09
N PHE A 9 -25.05 -6.15 17.92
CA PHE A 9 -23.67 -5.74 17.66
C PHE A 9 -23.58 -4.23 17.45
N GLN A 10 -24.56 -3.65 16.76
CA GLN A 10 -24.67 -2.21 16.56
C GLN A 10 -24.84 -1.48 17.91
N GLU A 11 -25.70 -2.00 18.81
CA GLU A 11 -25.81 -1.49 20.18
C GLU A 11 -24.50 -1.63 20.96
N TRP A 12 -23.82 -2.78 20.88
CA TRP A 12 -22.53 -2.97 21.53
C TRP A 12 -21.46 -1.99 21.02
N TRP A 13 -21.38 -1.77 19.71
CA TRP A 13 -20.44 -0.82 19.10
C TRP A 13 -20.75 0.63 19.52
N ASN A 14 -22.03 1.00 19.55
CA ASN A 14 -22.49 2.30 20.05
C ASN A 14 -22.15 2.50 21.54
N GLN A 15 -22.22 1.43 22.37
CA GLN A 15 -21.78 1.48 23.76
C GLN A 15 -20.26 1.67 23.91
N GLN A 16 -19.44 1.10 23.04
CA GLN A 16 -17.99 1.36 23.03
C GLN A 16 -17.69 2.81 22.62
N ARG A 17 -18.46 3.37 21.69
CA ARG A 17 -18.37 4.79 21.29
C ARG A 17 -18.66 5.73 22.46
N ALA A 18 -19.69 5.45 23.26
CA ALA A 18 -20.01 6.23 24.45
C ALA A 18 -18.87 6.21 25.49
N LYS A 19 -18.30 5.03 25.75
CA LYS A 19 -17.16 4.88 26.69
C LYS A 19 -15.88 5.57 26.22
N ALA A 20 -15.64 5.66 24.91
CA ALA A 20 -14.49 6.37 24.36
C ALA A 20 -14.69 7.89 24.35
N GLY A 21 -15.93 8.39 24.25
CA GLY A 21 -16.25 9.82 24.33
C GLY A 21 -16.00 10.41 25.72
N ASP A 22 -16.31 9.66 26.79
CA ASP A 22 -16.10 10.10 28.18
C ASP A 22 -14.60 10.22 28.57
N LEU A 23 -13.71 9.57 27.81
CA LEU A 23 -12.25 9.67 28.00
C LEU A 23 -11.64 10.93 27.36
N ILE A 24 -12.41 11.66 26.53
CA ILE A 24 -11.94 12.86 25.82
C ILE A 24 -12.41 14.15 26.51
N THR A 25 -13.39 14.09 27.42
CA THR A 25 -13.98 15.26 28.08
C THR A 25 -13.43 15.60 29.46
N SER A 26 -12.47 14.84 30.02
CA SER A 26 -11.84 15.17 31.31
C SER A 26 -10.39 15.67 31.18
N SER A 27 -10.17 16.81 30.53
CA SER A 27 -8.91 17.55 30.63
C SER A 27 -9.03 18.66 31.67
N GLY A 28 -9.00 18.30 32.94
CA GLY A 28 -8.81 19.22 34.07
C GLY A 28 -7.39 19.05 34.60
N PHE A 29 -6.53 20.06 34.39
CA PHE A 29 -5.21 20.14 35.01
C PHE A 29 -5.35 20.14 36.54
N SER A 30 -4.72 19.18 37.22
CA SER A 30 -4.46 19.23 38.66
C SER A 30 -3.17 18.49 38.94
N THR A 31 -2.10 19.27 39.15
CA THR A 31 -0.81 18.82 39.68
C THR A 31 -1.02 18.15 41.04
N VAL A 32 -0.68 16.87 41.16
CA VAL A 32 -0.55 16.16 42.43
C VAL A 32 0.94 15.96 42.68
N GLU A 33 1.48 16.71 43.64
CA GLU A 33 2.78 16.44 44.24
C GLU A 33 2.74 15.11 44.99
N ILE A 34 3.74 14.26 44.79
CA ILE A 34 3.91 13.00 45.52
C ILE A 34 5.11 13.17 46.45
N ASP A 35 4.83 13.25 47.75
CA ASP A 35 5.82 13.20 48.82
C ASP A 35 6.58 11.88 48.83
N SER A 36 7.91 11.96 48.99
CA SER A 36 8.80 10.81 49.13
C SER A 36 8.86 10.35 50.60
N PRO A 37 8.58 9.08 50.95
CA PRO A 37 8.76 8.63 52.32
C PRO A 37 10.23 8.36 52.62
N SER A 38 10.61 8.75 53.83
CA SER A 38 11.89 8.58 54.50
C SER A 38 12.37 7.13 54.49
N PHE A 39 13.68 6.98 54.27
CA PHE A 39 14.41 5.72 54.29
C PHE A 39 14.55 5.23 55.74
N ASP A 40 13.89 4.13 56.10
CA ASP A 40 14.24 3.38 57.30
C ASP A 40 14.93 2.06 56.92
N ARG A 41 16.13 1.88 57.46
CA ARG A 41 17.01 0.72 57.25
C ARG A 41 16.67 -0.32 58.30
N THR A 42 15.96 -1.39 57.95
CA THR A 42 16.18 -2.77 58.45
C THR A 42 15.06 -3.71 57.97
N ALA A 43 15.37 -4.58 57.00
CA ALA A 43 14.83 -5.94 56.88
C ALA A 43 15.35 -6.60 55.60
N LYS A 44 16.32 -7.51 55.74
CA LYS A 44 16.61 -8.52 54.72
C LYS A 44 15.43 -9.48 54.69
N ASN A 45 14.71 -9.56 53.58
CA ASN A 45 13.86 -10.72 53.25
C ASN A 45 13.75 -10.90 51.74
N HIS A 46 14.12 -12.10 51.28
CA HIS A 46 13.96 -12.58 49.91
C HIS A 46 12.48 -12.57 49.51
N ARG A 47 12.06 -11.62 48.66
CA ARG A 47 10.78 -11.71 47.94
C ARG A 47 11.02 -12.25 46.53
N ALA A 48 10.64 -13.50 46.31
CA ALA A 48 10.48 -14.06 44.98
C ALA A 48 9.42 -13.24 44.23
N ARG A 49 9.78 -12.69 43.06
CA ARG A 49 8.87 -11.90 42.23
C ARG A 49 7.83 -12.81 41.59
N SER A 50 6.54 -12.50 41.73
CA SER A 50 5.45 -13.24 41.11
C SER A 50 5.57 -13.20 39.57
N ALA A 51 5.18 -14.28 38.88
CA ALA A 51 5.21 -14.39 37.42
C ALA A 51 4.49 -13.24 36.70
N LYS A 52 3.46 -12.63 37.32
CA LYS A 52 2.78 -11.43 36.80
C LYS A 52 3.65 -10.17 36.87
N GLN A 53 4.44 -10.01 37.93
CA GLN A 53 5.39 -8.90 38.07
C GLN A 53 6.58 -9.07 37.13
N LEU A 54 7.07 -10.29 36.93
CA LEU A 54 8.09 -10.58 35.93
C LEU A 54 7.54 -10.31 34.51
N SER A 55 6.34 -10.76 34.18
CA SER A 55 5.69 -10.47 32.89
C SER A 55 5.51 -8.97 32.65
N PHE A 56 5.13 -8.20 33.66
CA PHE A 56 4.98 -6.74 33.56
C PHE A 56 6.33 -6.02 33.44
N ILE A 57 7.36 -6.48 34.14
CA ILE A 57 8.73 -5.95 34.01
C ILE A 57 9.34 -6.32 32.65
N TYR A 58 9.10 -7.52 32.13
CA TYR A 58 9.51 -7.89 30.78
C TYR A 58 8.74 -7.11 29.72
N PHE A 59 7.45 -6.86 29.93
CA PHE A 59 6.66 -6.00 29.05
C PHE A 59 7.16 -4.55 29.07
N LEU A 60 7.48 -3.99 30.24
CA LEU A 60 8.08 -2.65 30.38
C LEU A 60 9.49 -2.58 29.82
N LYS A 61 10.32 -3.62 30.00
CA LYS A 61 11.65 -3.72 29.38
C LYS A 61 11.54 -3.87 27.87
N PHE A 62 10.56 -4.63 27.37
CA PHE A 62 10.29 -4.75 25.94
C PHE A 62 9.77 -3.44 25.36
N HIS A 63 8.95 -2.70 26.10
CA HIS A 63 8.48 -1.37 25.73
C HIS A 63 9.59 -0.31 25.81
N GLN A 64 10.51 -0.41 26.78
CA GLN A 64 11.70 0.46 26.87
C GLN A 64 12.75 0.11 25.82
N ILE A 65 12.90 -1.16 25.45
CA ILE A 65 13.72 -1.60 24.31
C ILE A 65 13.05 -1.11 23.01
N ALA A 66 11.74 -1.28 22.84
CA ALA A 66 11.00 -0.77 21.68
C ALA A 66 11.09 0.77 21.57
N ASN A 67 11.01 1.50 22.69
CA ASN A 67 11.20 2.94 22.74
C ASN A 67 12.68 3.35 22.56
N SER A 68 13.63 2.55 23.04
CA SER A 68 15.05 2.72 22.73
C SER A 68 15.42 2.23 21.33
N LEU A 69 14.47 1.68 20.56
CA LEU A 69 14.54 1.40 19.11
C LEU A 69 13.88 2.51 18.25
N SER A 70 13.25 3.52 18.85
CA SER A 70 12.39 4.53 18.18
C SER A 70 13.00 5.53 17.16
N SER A 71 14.33 5.66 17.01
CA SER A 71 14.95 6.45 15.92
C SER A 71 15.17 5.61 14.64
N GLY A 72 14.05 5.12 14.08
CA GLY A 72 14.00 4.01 13.10
C GLY A 72 14.77 4.18 11.79
N GLY A 73 15.04 5.41 11.35
CA GLY A 73 15.81 5.65 10.11
C GLY A 73 17.30 5.30 10.22
N SER A 74 17.90 5.62 11.37
CA SER A 74 19.34 5.47 11.62
C SER A 74 19.72 4.04 12.03
N ARG A 75 18.92 3.41 12.91
CA ARG A 75 19.28 2.10 13.51
C ARG A 75 19.21 0.92 12.55
N PHE A 76 18.16 0.83 11.72
CA PHE A 76 18.09 -0.23 10.71
C PHE A 76 19.26 -0.14 9.72
N TYR A 77 19.64 1.08 9.33
CA TYR A 77 20.82 1.29 8.49
C TYR A 77 22.12 0.95 9.22
N VAL A 78 22.24 1.21 10.53
CA VAL A 78 23.36 0.76 11.36
C VAL A 78 23.47 -0.76 11.35
N VAL A 79 22.36 -1.50 11.50
CA VAL A 79 22.36 -2.98 11.43
C VAL A 79 22.90 -3.45 10.07
N ILE A 80 22.42 -2.87 8.97
CA ILE A 80 22.91 -3.21 7.62
C ILE A 80 24.42 -2.89 7.49
N LYS A 81 24.89 -1.77 8.04
CA LYS A 81 26.32 -1.40 8.03
C LYS A 81 27.18 -2.37 8.84
N VAL A 82 26.73 -2.77 10.03
CA VAL A 82 27.43 -3.77 10.85
C VAL A 82 27.50 -5.08 10.11
N PHE A 83 26.40 -5.49 9.47
CA PHE A 83 26.39 -6.71 8.66
C PHE A 83 27.35 -6.61 7.45
N LEU A 84 27.37 -5.49 6.75
CA LEU A 84 28.34 -5.23 5.68
C LEU A 84 29.78 -5.32 6.19
N PHE A 85 30.08 -4.70 7.34
CA PHE A 85 31.40 -4.77 7.96
C PHE A 85 31.81 -6.22 8.24
N ILE A 86 30.92 -7.02 8.85
CA ILE A 86 31.17 -8.43 9.15
C ILE A 86 31.46 -9.21 7.85
N VAL A 87 30.62 -9.05 6.82
CA VAL A 87 30.77 -9.72 5.52
C VAL A 87 32.10 -9.36 4.85
N LEU A 88 32.49 -8.08 4.87
CA LEU A 88 33.77 -7.64 4.31
C LEU A 88 34.97 -8.20 5.06
N VAL A 89 34.91 -8.22 6.40
CA VAL A 89 35.98 -8.82 7.23
C VAL A 89 36.13 -10.30 6.91
N LEU A 90 35.02 -11.05 6.85
CA LEU A 90 35.04 -12.47 6.50
C LEU A 90 35.61 -12.71 5.09
N LEU A 91 35.20 -11.90 4.10
CA LEU A 91 35.70 -12.00 2.74
C LEU A 91 37.21 -11.72 2.64
N VAL A 92 37.71 -10.70 3.33
CA VAL A 92 39.15 -10.36 3.34
C VAL A 92 39.98 -11.49 3.95
N LEU A 93 39.53 -12.07 5.06
CA LEU A 93 40.19 -13.21 5.70
C LEU A 93 40.27 -14.41 4.75
N GLU A 94 39.18 -14.73 4.03
CA GLU A 94 39.15 -15.85 3.10
C GLU A 94 39.94 -15.61 1.81
N LEU A 95 39.97 -14.38 1.29
CA LEU A 95 40.85 -14.01 0.16
C LEU A 95 42.32 -14.15 0.56
N GLY A 96 42.68 -13.70 1.76
CA GLY A 96 44.04 -13.88 2.31
C GLY A 96 44.42 -15.35 2.40
N ALA A 97 43.52 -16.20 2.91
CA ALA A 97 43.72 -17.64 2.96
C ALA A 97 43.85 -18.28 1.58
N TYR A 98 42.98 -17.90 0.63
CA TYR A 98 42.96 -18.43 -0.72
C TYR A 98 44.27 -18.12 -1.48
N PHE A 99 44.73 -16.86 -1.45
CA PHE A 99 45.98 -16.47 -2.10
C PHE A 99 47.23 -16.99 -1.36
N GLY A 100 47.13 -17.19 -0.04
CA GLY A 100 48.16 -17.87 0.76
C GLY A 100 48.20 -19.39 0.57
N GLY A 101 47.37 -19.96 -0.30
CA GLY A 101 47.32 -21.39 -0.56
C GLY A 101 46.81 -22.24 0.62
N TRP A 102 46.11 -21.62 1.57
CA TRP A 102 45.67 -22.23 2.83
C TRP A 102 46.82 -22.74 3.73
N TYR A 103 48.06 -22.30 3.49
CA TYR A 103 49.20 -22.58 4.36
C TYR A 103 49.25 -21.53 5.48
N PHE A 104 48.94 -21.96 6.69
CA PHE A 104 48.96 -21.11 7.88
C PHE A 104 50.19 -21.43 8.75
N VAL A 105 50.75 -20.41 9.41
CA VAL A 105 51.72 -20.61 10.51
C VAL A 105 50.95 -21.25 11.69
N GLU A 106 51.57 -22.11 12.51
CA GLU A 106 50.92 -22.87 13.61
C GLU A 106 49.92 -22.04 14.45
N GLU A 107 50.29 -20.80 14.81
CA GLU A 107 49.44 -19.90 15.59
C GLU A 107 48.14 -19.50 14.84
N VAL A 108 48.23 -19.32 13.52
CA VAL A 108 47.10 -18.96 12.65
C VAL A 108 46.22 -20.18 12.35
N GLU A 109 46.81 -21.37 12.28
CA GLU A 109 46.08 -22.64 12.14
C GLU A 109 45.20 -22.90 13.37
N TYR A 110 45.74 -22.70 14.58
CA TYR A 110 44.95 -22.83 15.82
C TYR A 110 43.76 -21.87 15.85
N VAL A 111 43.95 -20.61 15.45
CA VAL A 111 42.85 -19.62 15.36
C VAL A 111 41.82 -20.03 14.31
N TYR A 112 42.26 -20.54 13.17
CA TYR A 112 41.36 -21.00 12.10
C TYR A 112 40.53 -22.21 12.52
N VAL A 113 41.13 -23.21 13.18
CA VAL A 113 40.42 -24.39 13.69
C VAL A 113 39.38 -23.98 14.74
N ASN A 114 39.75 -23.12 15.71
CA ASN A 114 38.79 -22.58 16.69
C ASN A 114 37.66 -21.79 16.02
N TRP A 115 37.97 -21.03 14.97
CA TRP A 115 36.95 -20.32 14.19
C TRP A 115 35.99 -21.30 13.51
N VAL A 116 36.47 -22.37 12.89
CA VAL A 116 35.63 -23.40 12.27
C VAL A 116 34.75 -24.11 13.32
N GLU A 117 35.30 -24.42 14.49
CA GLU A 117 34.53 -25.01 15.61
C GLU A 117 33.44 -24.06 16.11
N ILE A 118 33.75 -22.78 16.30
CA ILE A 118 32.77 -21.77 16.70
C ILE A 118 31.69 -21.62 15.63
N ARG A 119 32.10 -21.57 14.36
CA ARG A 119 31.22 -21.44 13.21
C ARG A 119 30.23 -22.60 13.13
N ALA A 120 30.72 -23.83 13.19
CA ALA A 120 29.93 -25.05 13.09
C ALA A 120 29.08 -25.31 14.35
N GLY A 121 29.64 -25.05 15.54
CA GLY A 121 29.00 -25.36 16.82
C GLY A 121 27.98 -24.32 17.28
N TYR A 122 28.19 -23.03 16.99
CA TYR A 122 27.41 -21.95 17.59
C TYR A 122 26.74 -21.00 16.59
N LEU A 123 27.33 -20.76 15.42
CA LEU A 123 26.79 -19.80 14.45
C LEU A 123 25.88 -20.46 13.39
N ALA A 124 26.28 -21.62 12.87
CA ALA A 124 25.53 -22.33 11.85
C ALA A 124 24.18 -22.90 12.35
N PRO A 125 24.06 -23.52 13.54
CA PRO A 125 22.78 -24.07 14.00
C PRO A 125 21.63 -23.05 14.12
N PRO A 126 21.81 -21.86 14.73
CA PRO A 126 20.74 -20.86 14.75
C PRO A 126 20.44 -20.29 13.36
N LEU A 127 21.45 -20.13 12.49
CA LEU A 127 21.23 -19.71 11.10
C LEU A 127 20.43 -20.74 10.31
N GLN A 128 20.73 -22.03 10.48
CA GLN A 128 19.97 -23.13 9.86
C GLN A 128 18.53 -23.19 10.40
N SER A 129 18.32 -23.00 11.70
CA SER A 129 16.98 -22.96 12.30
C SER A 129 16.15 -21.80 11.73
N LEU A 130 16.74 -20.60 11.63
CA LEU A 130 16.09 -19.45 11.00
C LEU A 130 15.80 -19.70 9.52
N THR A 131 16.72 -20.35 8.81
CA THR A 131 16.56 -20.76 7.40
C THR A 131 15.37 -21.70 7.23
N ASN A 132 15.29 -22.76 8.04
CA ASN A 132 14.19 -23.72 8.00
C ASN A 132 12.84 -23.05 8.31
N MET A 133 12.80 -22.15 9.28
CA MET A 133 11.60 -21.36 9.59
C MET A 133 11.18 -20.49 8.39
N CYS A 134 12.10 -19.75 7.78
CA CYS A 134 11.83 -18.94 6.60
C CYS A 134 11.37 -19.78 5.39
N ILE A 135 11.92 -20.98 5.20
CA ILE A 135 11.49 -21.92 4.16
C ILE A 135 10.03 -22.34 4.39
N VAL A 136 9.65 -22.72 5.61
CA VAL A 136 8.26 -23.09 5.93
C VAL A 136 7.31 -21.91 5.68
N LEU A 137 7.67 -20.71 6.13
CA LEU A 137 6.87 -19.51 5.89
C LEU A 137 6.74 -19.19 4.40
N PHE A 138 7.82 -19.37 3.64
CA PHE A 138 7.80 -19.16 2.19
C PHE A 138 6.90 -20.18 1.48
N PHE A 139 6.88 -21.45 1.91
CA PHE A 139 5.95 -22.45 1.39
C PHE A 139 4.49 -22.10 1.69
N ILE A 140 4.17 -21.68 2.91
CA ILE A 140 2.81 -21.27 3.28
C ILE A 140 2.36 -20.09 2.40
N GLN A 141 3.22 -19.11 2.18
CA GLN A 141 2.93 -17.98 1.29
C GLN A 141 2.77 -18.41 -0.17
N SER A 142 3.60 -19.34 -0.63
CA SER A 142 3.54 -19.88 -1.99
C SER A 142 2.25 -20.66 -2.21
N LEU A 143 1.77 -21.39 -1.20
CA LEU A 143 0.49 -22.09 -1.25
C LEU A 143 -0.68 -21.13 -1.37
N ASP A 144 -0.72 -20.03 -0.61
CA ASP A 144 -1.75 -18.98 -0.76
C ASP A 144 -1.79 -18.45 -2.20
N ARG A 145 -0.63 -18.17 -2.80
CA ARG A 145 -0.52 -17.73 -4.20
C ARG A 145 -1.10 -18.76 -5.19
N VAL A 146 -0.73 -20.03 -5.03
CA VAL A 146 -1.27 -21.12 -5.87
C VAL A 146 -2.79 -21.22 -5.73
N VAL A 147 -3.31 -21.16 -4.51
CA VAL A 147 -4.76 -21.21 -4.25
C VAL A 147 -5.48 -20.04 -4.92
N LEU A 148 -4.93 -18.83 -4.85
CA LEU A 148 -5.49 -17.65 -5.54
C LEU A 148 -5.50 -17.83 -7.07
N VAL A 149 -4.41 -18.30 -7.66
CA VAL A 149 -4.34 -18.54 -9.12
C VAL A 149 -5.35 -19.61 -9.54
N LEU A 150 -5.45 -20.72 -8.80
CA LEU A 150 -6.43 -21.78 -9.08
C LEU A 150 -7.87 -21.28 -8.91
N GLY A 151 -8.13 -20.46 -7.89
CA GLY A 151 -9.44 -19.83 -7.68
C GLY A 151 -9.81 -18.90 -8.83
N CYS A 152 -8.89 -18.07 -9.30
CA CYS A 152 -9.12 -17.17 -10.44
C CYS A 152 -9.33 -17.97 -11.73
N PHE A 153 -8.52 -19.01 -11.98
CA PHE A 153 -8.71 -19.92 -13.10
C PHE A 153 -10.09 -20.57 -13.06
N TRP A 154 -10.53 -21.05 -11.89
CA TRP A 154 -11.86 -21.64 -11.73
C TRP A 154 -12.99 -20.65 -12.03
N ILE A 155 -12.90 -19.40 -11.53
CA ILE A 155 -13.86 -18.33 -11.82
C ILE A 155 -13.95 -18.09 -13.33
N LYS A 156 -12.81 -17.95 -14.00
CA LYS A 156 -12.76 -17.73 -15.46
C LYS A 156 -13.29 -18.94 -16.24
N PHE A 157 -12.86 -20.15 -15.89
CA PHE A 157 -13.27 -21.39 -16.55
C PHE A 157 -14.78 -21.64 -16.45
N ARG A 158 -15.38 -21.34 -15.30
CA ARG A 158 -16.82 -21.48 -15.06
C ARG A 158 -17.65 -20.27 -15.53
N GLY A 159 -17.01 -19.21 -16.03
CA GLY A 159 -17.69 -17.97 -16.42
C GLY A 159 -18.41 -17.28 -15.26
N LEU A 160 -17.89 -17.44 -14.03
CA LEU A 160 -18.53 -16.88 -12.84
C LEU A 160 -18.33 -15.37 -12.81
N LYS A 161 -19.44 -14.64 -12.86
CA LYS A 161 -19.46 -13.19 -12.74
C LYS A 161 -20.61 -12.77 -11.84
N PRO A 162 -20.42 -11.73 -11.00
CA PRO A 162 -21.55 -11.07 -10.37
C PRO A 162 -22.52 -10.62 -11.48
N LEU A 163 -23.81 -10.86 -11.29
CA LEU A 163 -24.84 -10.39 -12.21
C LEU A 163 -25.64 -9.27 -11.52
N PRO A 164 -25.80 -8.11 -12.16
CA PRO A 164 -26.71 -7.09 -11.65
C PRO A 164 -28.15 -7.61 -11.74
N ARG A 165 -29.01 -7.19 -10.82
CA ARG A 165 -30.44 -7.58 -10.87
C ARG A 165 -31.25 -6.71 -11.82
N THR A 166 -30.77 -5.49 -12.06
CA THR A 166 -31.48 -4.48 -12.83
C THR A 166 -30.55 -3.85 -13.85
N ASP A 167 -31.13 -3.45 -14.98
CA ASP A 167 -30.47 -2.63 -15.97
C ASP A 167 -31.16 -1.27 -16.02
N TYR A 168 -30.49 -0.27 -15.44
CA TYR A 168 -31.01 1.09 -15.35
C TYR A 168 -31.24 1.74 -16.72
N THR A 169 -30.70 1.20 -17.83
CA THR A 169 -31.02 1.71 -19.18
C THR A 169 -32.51 1.64 -19.52
N SER A 170 -33.28 0.78 -18.84
CA SER A 170 -34.71 0.58 -19.03
C SER A 170 -35.60 1.19 -17.94
N VAL A 171 -35.00 1.82 -16.93
CA VAL A 171 -35.67 2.41 -15.77
C VAL A 171 -35.87 3.90 -15.99
N ASP A 172 -37.00 4.46 -15.53
CA ASP A 172 -37.23 5.90 -15.57
C ASP A 172 -36.16 6.62 -14.73
N PRO A 173 -35.50 7.69 -15.24
CA PRO A 173 -34.57 8.51 -14.46
C PRO A 173 -35.05 8.93 -13.06
N VAL A 174 -36.35 9.04 -12.84
CA VAL A 174 -36.95 9.37 -11.53
C VAL A 174 -36.82 8.23 -10.52
N ASP A 175 -36.61 6.99 -10.94
CA ASP A 175 -36.46 5.85 -10.04
C ASP A 175 -34.99 5.51 -9.73
N TYR A 176 -34.06 6.32 -10.25
CA TYR A 176 -32.64 6.15 -9.96
C TYR A 176 -32.34 6.55 -8.49
N PRO A 177 -31.51 5.77 -7.78
CA PRO A 177 -31.12 6.11 -6.42
C PRO A 177 -30.23 7.35 -6.38
N MET A 178 -30.25 8.05 -5.24
CA MET A 178 -29.42 9.23 -5.02
C MET A 178 -27.97 8.82 -4.76
N VAL A 179 -27.03 9.33 -5.57
CA VAL A 179 -25.61 8.99 -5.50
C VAL A 179 -24.71 10.21 -5.26
N LEU A 180 -23.88 10.14 -4.23
CA LEU A 180 -22.84 11.13 -3.93
C LEU A 180 -21.53 10.70 -4.59
N LEU A 181 -20.81 11.62 -5.25
CA LEU A 181 -19.48 11.37 -5.82
C LEU A 181 -18.47 12.25 -5.11
N GLN A 182 -17.50 11.68 -4.41
CA GLN A 182 -16.50 12.39 -3.62
C GLN A 182 -15.13 12.32 -4.26
N ILE A 183 -14.48 13.48 -4.41
CA ILE A 183 -13.10 13.61 -4.89
C ILE A 183 -12.26 14.34 -3.83
N PRO A 184 -11.60 13.62 -2.90
CA PRO A 184 -10.59 14.20 -2.03
C PRO A 184 -9.34 14.65 -2.80
N MET A 185 -8.93 15.90 -2.56
CA MET A 185 -7.75 16.54 -3.14
C MET A 185 -6.92 17.21 -2.04
N CYS A 186 -5.60 17.17 -2.14
CA CYS A 186 -4.61 17.93 -1.38
C CYS A 186 -3.40 18.29 -2.28
N ASN A 187 -3.41 19.49 -2.86
CA ASN A 187 -2.36 20.08 -3.70
C ASN A 187 -2.09 19.36 -5.05
N GLU A 188 -3.06 18.66 -5.64
CA GLU A 188 -2.88 17.97 -6.93
C GLU A 188 -3.16 18.85 -8.15
N LYS A 189 -2.30 19.87 -8.33
CA LYS A 189 -2.37 20.82 -9.45
C LYS A 189 -2.34 20.14 -10.83
N GLU A 190 -1.63 19.02 -10.97
CA GLU A 190 -1.43 18.36 -12.25
C GLU A 190 -2.65 17.54 -12.74
N VAL A 191 -3.58 17.15 -11.86
CA VAL A 191 -4.66 16.20 -12.20
C VAL A 191 -6.08 16.70 -11.88
N TYR A 192 -6.23 17.85 -11.20
CA TYR A 192 -7.56 18.31 -10.73
C TYR A 192 -8.59 18.50 -11.85
N GLN A 193 -8.21 19.09 -13.00
CA GLN A 193 -9.17 19.34 -14.08
C GLN A 193 -9.70 18.03 -14.67
N GLN A 194 -8.80 17.08 -14.92
CA GLN A 194 -9.13 15.82 -15.55
C GLN A 194 -10.00 14.95 -14.62
N SER A 195 -9.65 14.86 -13.34
CA SER A 195 -10.44 14.08 -12.37
C SER A 195 -11.83 14.66 -12.14
N ILE A 196 -11.93 15.99 -11.99
CA ILE A 196 -13.24 16.66 -11.89
C ILE A 196 -14.07 16.38 -13.14
N ALA A 197 -13.48 16.54 -14.32
CA ALA A 197 -14.18 16.29 -15.58
C ALA A 197 -14.71 14.85 -15.68
N ALA A 198 -13.86 13.84 -15.46
CA ALA A 198 -14.25 12.43 -15.55
C ALA A 198 -15.42 12.04 -14.62
N VAL A 199 -15.49 12.66 -13.43
CA VAL A 199 -16.59 12.48 -12.48
C VAL A 199 -17.83 13.28 -12.88
N CYS A 200 -17.68 14.48 -13.44
CA CYS A 200 -18.81 15.28 -13.94
C CYS A 200 -19.47 14.69 -15.20
N PHE A 201 -18.73 13.88 -15.97
CA PHE A 201 -19.21 13.21 -17.18
C PHE A 201 -20.00 11.92 -16.93
N GLN A 202 -20.27 11.56 -15.67
CA GLN A 202 -21.01 10.35 -15.37
C GLN A 202 -22.43 10.38 -15.98
N ASP A 203 -22.76 9.31 -16.70
CA ASP A 203 -24.06 9.05 -17.31
C ASP A 203 -25.04 8.61 -16.23
N TRP A 204 -25.49 9.59 -15.46
CA TRP A 204 -26.46 9.48 -14.38
C TRP A 204 -27.36 10.72 -14.37
N PRO A 205 -28.65 10.62 -14.00
CA PRO A 205 -29.52 11.79 -13.95
C PRO A 205 -28.92 12.86 -13.03
N LYS A 206 -28.72 14.08 -13.55
CA LYS A 206 -28.01 15.16 -12.83
C LYS A 206 -28.67 15.51 -11.49
N GLU A 207 -29.99 15.39 -11.40
CA GLU A 207 -30.77 15.62 -10.18
C GLU A 207 -30.62 14.49 -9.15
N ARG A 208 -30.15 13.32 -9.58
CA ARG A 208 -29.91 12.11 -8.76
C ARG A 208 -28.46 11.92 -8.38
N MET A 209 -27.58 12.88 -8.71
CA MET A 209 -26.20 12.88 -8.26
C MET A 209 -25.73 14.23 -7.74
N LEU A 210 -24.76 14.18 -6.84
CA LEU A 210 -24.02 15.35 -6.37
C LEU A 210 -22.53 15.04 -6.37
N VAL A 211 -21.75 15.90 -7.02
CA VAL A 211 -20.28 15.83 -7.00
C VAL A 211 -19.75 16.73 -5.88
N GLN A 212 -18.92 16.19 -4.99
CA GLN A 212 -18.25 16.90 -3.92
C GLN A 212 -16.74 16.91 -4.19
N ILE A 213 -16.19 18.11 -4.40
CA ILE A 213 -14.75 18.32 -4.43
C ILE A 213 -14.30 18.66 -3.02
N LEU A 214 -13.58 17.73 -2.39
CA LEU A 214 -13.17 17.81 -1.00
C LEU A 214 -11.71 18.28 -0.96
N ASP A 215 -11.50 19.59 -0.97
CA ASP A 215 -10.17 20.18 -1.09
C ASP A 215 -9.52 20.42 0.27
N ASP A 216 -8.35 19.81 0.47
CA ASP A 216 -7.47 19.91 1.62
C ASP A 216 -6.16 20.62 1.27
N SER A 217 -6.08 21.33 0.14
CA SER A 217 -4.90 22.10 -0.28
C SER A 217 -4.58 23.26 0.68
N ASP A 218 -3.31 23.51 0.96
CA ASP A 218 -2.86 24.75 1.65
C ASP A 218 -2.39 25.84 0.70
N ASP A 219 -2.09 25.48 -0.55
CA ASP A 219 -1.72 26.43 -1.58
C ASP A 219 -2.96 27.18 -2.08
N VAL A 220 -3.00 28.49 -1.85
CA VAL A 220 -4.13 29.36 -2.21
C VAL A 220 -4.34 29.39 -3.72
N ASP A 221 -3.26 29.36 -4.51
CA ASP A 221 -3.37 29.39 -5.98
C ASP A 221 -4.04 28.11 -6.49
N ILE A 222 -3.72 26.96 -5.86
CA ILE A 222 -4.36 25.67 -6.20
C ILE A 222 -5.83 25.68 -5.79
N GLN A 223 -6.16 26.19 -4.60
CA GLN A 223 -7.56 26.31 -4.17
C GLN A 223 -8.39 27.15 -5.15
N GLU A 224 -7.84 28.26 -5.65
CA GLU A 224 -8.51 29.12 -6.63
C GLU A 224 -8.73 28.41 -7.96
N LEU A 225 -7.73 27.66 -8.45
CA LEU A 225 -7.86 26.84 -9.66
C LEU A 225 -8.97 25.80 -9.54
N ILE A 226 -9.05 25.09 -8.40
CA ILE A 226 -10.09 24.09 -8.15
C ILE A 226 -11.47 24.74 -8.06
N LYS A 227 -11.61 25.87 -7.35
CA LYS A 227 -12.87 26.64 -7.27
C LYS A 227 -13.35 27.09 -8.65
N PHE A 228 -12.44 27.58 -9.49
CA PHE A 228 -12.77 28.00 -10.85
C PHE A 228 -13.30 26.83 -11.70
N GLU A 229 -12.66 25.66 -11.63
CA GLU A 229 -13.13 24.49 -12.36
C GLU A 229 -14.51 24.03 -11.85
N VAL A 230 -14.75 24.05 -10.53
CA VAL A 230 -16.09 23.78 -9.97
C VAL A 230 -17.14 24.74 -10.51
N GLN A 231 -16.87 26.06 -10.52
CA GLN A 231 -17.80 27.06 -11.06
C GLN A 231 -18.11 26.83 -12.54
N LYS A 232 -17.10 26.47 -13.34
CA LYS A 232 -17.27 26.13 -14.75
C LYS A 232 -18.22 24.94 -14.94
N TRP A 233 -18.13 23.91 -14.11
CA TRP A 233 -19.05 22.77 -14.17
C TRP A 233 -20.46 23.09 -13.65
N GLN A 234 -20.58 23.96 -12.65
CA GLN A 234 -21.88 24.50 -12.22
C GLN A 234 -22.58 25.24 -13.35
N GLN A 235 -21.86 26.05 -14.13
CA GLN A 235 -22.40 26.76 -15.30
C GLN A 235 -22.86 25.80 -16.42
N LYS A 236 -22.26 24.60 -16.51
CA LYS A 236 -22.71 23.50 -17.39
C LYS A 236 -23.92 22.72 -16.82
N GLY A 237 -24.47 23.17 -15.69
CA GLY A 237 -25.63 22.59 -15.04
C GLY A 237 -25.35 21.27 -14.31
N VAL A 238 -24.08 20.97 -13.96
CA VAL A 238 -23.75 19.83 -13.11
C VAL A 238 -23.95 20.23 -11.65
N HIS A 239 -24.58 19.35 -10.87
CA HIS A 239 -24.71 19.54 -9.43
C HIS A 239 -23.39 19.18 -8.74
N ILE A 240 -22.53 20.19 -8.58
CA ILE A 240 -21.19 20.06 -8.01
C ILE A 240 -20.94 21.14 -6.95
N ILE A 241 -20.27 20.78 -5.87
CA ILE A 241 -19.91 21.69 -4.78
C ILE A 241 -18.43 21.59 -4.43
N TYR A 242 -17.86 22.73 -4.05
CA TYR A 242 -16.53 22.84 -3.48
C TYR A 242 -16.63 22.86 -1.96
N VAL A 243 -15.91 21.95 -1.30
CA VAL A 243 -15.87 21.85 0.17
C VAL A 243 -14.41 21.96 0.62
N HIS A 244 -14.14 22.93 1.49
CA HIS A 244 -12.85 23.11 2.12
C HIS A 244 -13.04 23.26 3.62
N ARG A 245 -12.27 22.52 4.41
CA ARG A 245 -12.40 22.49 5.87
C ARG A 245 -11.38 23.41 6.54
N LEU A 246 -11.83 24.06 7.61
CA LEU A 246 -10.97 24.97 8.40
C LEU A 246 -9.88 24.21 9.17
N LEU A 247 -10.20 23.02 9.69
CA LEU A 247 -9.28 22.19 10.48
C LEU A 247 -8.90 20.94 9.70
N ARG A 248 -7.65 20.86 9.24
CA ARG A 248 -7.10 19.76 8.43
C ARG A 248 -6.57 18.59 9.27
N THR A 249 -7.40 18.01 10.14
CA THR A 249 -6.99 16.86 10.98
C THR A 249 -7.30 15.52 10.31
N GLY A 250 -6.48 14.50 10.54
CA GLY A 250 -6.80 13.13 10.10
C GLY A 250 -6.74 12.88 8.59
N TYR A 251 -6.05 13.74 7.82
CA TYR A 251 -5.80 13.59 6.38
C TYR A 251 -7.09 13.29 5.58
N LYS A 252 -7.01 12.43 4.56
CA LYS A 252 -8.15 11.99 3.73
C LYS A 252 -9.32 11.45 4.55
N ALA A 253 -9.07 10.69 5.61
CA ALA A 253 -10.11 10.14 6.49
C ALA A 253 -10.95 11.25 7.14
N GLY A 254 -10.28 12.28 7.66
CA GLY A 254 -10.95 13.44 8.27
C GLY A 254 -11.69 14.28 7.23
N ASN A 255 -11.17 14.38 6.01
CA ASN A 255 -11.80 15.11 4.92
C ASN A 255 -13.13 14.42 4.50
N LEU A 256 -13.06 13.11 4.23
CA LEU A 256 -14.25 12.29 3.94
C LEU A 256 -15.25 12.31 5.10
N LYS A 257 -14.79 12.20 6.35
CA LYS A 257 -15.65 12.30 7.54
C LYS A 257 -16.37 13.65 7.63
N SER A 258 -15.67 14.75 7.38
CA SER A 258 -16.26 16.09 7.41
C SER A 258 -17.36 16.21 6.35
N ALA A 259 -17.10 15.71 5.14
CA ALA A 259 -18.08 15.72 4.04
C ALA A 259 -19.31 14.86 4.35
N MET A 260 -19.11 13.67 4.90
CA MET A 260 -20.21 12.76 5.28
C MET A 260 -21.10 13.30 6.42
N ASN A 261 -20.65 14.31 7.16
CA ASN A 261 -21.44 14.95 8.23
C ASN A 261 -22.32 16.10 7.73
N CYS A 262 -22.25 16.49 6.46
CA CYS A 262 -23.12 17.51 5.92
C CYS A 262 -24.58 17.03 5.87
N ASP A 263 -25.54 17.88 6.23
CA ASP A 263 -26.94 17.47 6.43
C ASP A 263 -27.59 16.86 5.17
N TYR A 264 -27.29 17.41 3.99
CA TYR A 264 -27.83 16.91 2.73
C TYR A 264 -27.35 15.49 2.39
N VAL A 265 -26.28 14.96 3.02
CA VAL A 265 -25.80 13.59 2.76
C VAL A 265 -26.85 12.55 3.15
N LYS A 266 -27.76 12.89 4.07
CA LYS A 266 -28.88 12.03 4.49
C LYS A 266 -29.86 11.72 3.35
N ASP A 267 -29.86 12.54 2.30
CA ASP A 267 -30.71 12.36 1.11
C ASP A 267 -30.08 11.41 0.08
N TYR A 268 -28.86 10.90 0.32
CA TYR A 268 -28.14 10.02 -0.58
C TYR A 268 -28.08 8.59 -0.05
N GLU A 269 -28.20 7.62 -0.96
CA GLU A 269 -28.16 6.20 -0.62
C GLU A 269 -26.76 5.62 -0.75
N PHE A 270 -26.02 6.10 -1.74
CA PHE A 270 -24.69 5.60 -2.11
C PHE A 270 -23.67 6.73 -2.20
N VAL A 271 -22.41 6.41 -1.93
CA VAL A 271 -21.26 7.30 -2.14
C VAL A 271 -20.18 6.60 -2.94
N ALA A 272 -19.80 7.16 -4.08
CA ALA A 272 -18.66 6.77 -4.89
C ALA A 272 -17.46 7.65 -4.53
N ILE A 273 -16.28 7.06 -4.35
CA ILE A 273 -15.07 7.79 -3.96
C ILE A 273 -14.02 7.64 -5.06
N PHE A 274 -13.44 8.76 -5.50
CA PHE A 274 -12.39 8.83 -6.52
C PHE A 274 -11.21 9.65 -6.00
N ASP A 275 -9.99 9.15 -6.14
CA ASP A 275 -8.80 9.94 -5.80
C ASP A 275 -8.54 10.94 -6.93
N ALA A 276 -7.79 12.01 -6.64
CA ALA A 276 -7.57 13.11 -7.58
C ALA A 276 -6.93 12.71 -8.93
N ASP A 277 -6.34 11.51 -9.04
CA ASP A 277 -5.76 10.98 -10.28
C ASP A 277 -6.64 9.92 -10.99
N PHE A 278 -7.83 9.64 -10.48
CA PHE A 278 -8.73 8.62 -11.05
C PHE A 278 -9.68 9.20 -12.09
N GLN A 279 -9.86 8.44 -13.15
CA GLN A 279 -10.69 8.76 -14.31
C GLN A 279 -11.71 7.64 -14.51
N PRO A 280 -12.88 7.70 -13.82
CA PRO A 280 -13.96 6.75 -14.08
C PRO A 280 -14.56 6.95 -15.47
N GLU A 281 -14.83 5.85 -16.18
CA GLU A 281 -15.60 5.92 -17.44
C GLU A 281 -17.00 6.51 -17.20
N PRO A 282 -17.62 7.20 -18.18
CA PRO A 282 -18.95 7.79 -18.03
C PRO A 282 -20.03 6.81 -17.53
N GLY A 283 -19.95 5.53 -17.90
CA GLY A 283 -20.90 4.50 -17.46
C GLY A 283 -20.63 3.89 -16.09
N PHE A 284 -19.68 4.40 -15.30
CA PHE A 284 -19.23 3.77 -14.05
C PHE A 284 -20.39 3.53 -13.07
N LEU A 285 -21.26 4.53 -12.84
CA LEU A 285 -22.41 4.38 -11.94
C LEU A 285 -23.42 3.33 -12.44
N LYS A 286 -23.77 3.37 -13.74
CA LYS A 286 -24.65 2.35 -14.36
C LYS A 286 -24.08 0.94 -14.28
N LYS A 287 -22.75 0.80 -14.29
CA LYS A 287 -22.07 -0.50 -14.15
C LYS A 287 -21.89 -0.97 -12.70
N THR A 288 -22.15 -0.15 -11.69
CA THR A 288 -21.83 -0.44 -10.28
C THR A 288 -23.05 -0.41 -9.35
N VAL A 289 -23.91 0.61 -9.47
CA VAL A 289 -25.08 0.79 -8.61
C VAL A 289 -26.11 -0.35 -8.68
N PRO A 290 -26.40 -0.97 -9.84
CA PRO A 290 -27.40 -2.05 -9.91
C PRO A 290 -27.13 -3.27 -9.02
N TYR A 291 -25.88 -3.48 -8.59
CA TYR A 291 -25.55 -4.61 -7.73
C TYR A 291 -26.10 -4.48 -6.31
N PHE A 292 -26.48 -3.28 -5.88
CA PHE A 292 -27.08 -3.05 -4.57
C PHE A 292 -28.57 -3.42 -4.52
N GLU A 293 -29.23 -3.52 -5.67
CA GLU A 293 -30.66 -3.81 -5.72
C GLU A 293 -30.94 -5.24 -5.28
N GLY A 294 -31.82 -5.38 -4.29
CA GLY A 294 -32.16 -6.66 -3.67
C GLY A 294 -31.02 -7.34 -2.89
N ASN A 295 -29.91 -6.62 -2.66
CA ASN A 295 -28.78 -7.05 -1.84
C ASN A 295 -28.59 -6.06 -0.66
N ASP A 296 -29.48 -6.16 0.33
CA ASP A 296 -29.51 -5.24 1.49
C ASP A 296 -28.31 -5.39 2.42
N ASP A 297 -27.56 -6.49 2.32
CA ASP A 297 -26.35 -6.77 3.09
C ASP A 297 -25.05 -6.46 2.32
N LEU A 298 -25.16 -5.87 1.12
CA LEU A 298 -24.02 -5.38 0.33
C LEU A 298 -23.65 -3.97 0.79
N ALA A 299 -22.39 -3.81 1.23
CA ALA A 299 -21.84 -2.53 1.64
C ALA A 299 -21.01 -1.85 0.55
N LEU A 300 -20.24 -2.62 -0.22
CA LEU A 300 -19.25 -2.09 -1.15
C LEU A 300 -19.29 -2.84 -2.49
N VAL A 301 -19.28 -2.07 -3.57
CA VAL A 301 -18.95 -2.53 -4.92
C VAL A 301 -17.64 -1.85 -5.31
N GLN A 302 -16.57 -2.63 -5.44
CA GLN A 302 -15.24 -2.14 -5.84
C GLN A 302 -14.96 -2.50 -7.29
N THR A 303 -14.40 -1.56 -8.04
CA THR A 303 -13.97 -1.78 -9.43
C THR A 303 -12.45 -1.97 -9.51
N ARG A 304 -11.98 -2.47 -10.66
CA ARG A 304 -10.55 -2.69 -10.89
C ARG A 304 -9.84 -1.40 -11.26
N TRP A 305 -8.66 -1.21 -10.67
CA TRP A 305 -7.74 -0.17 -11.12
C TRP A 305 -7.04 -0.59 -12.41
N SER A 306 -6.94 0.35 -13.34
CA SER A 306 -6.17 0.22 -14.57
C SER A 306 -5.24 1.43 -14.69
N PHE A 307 -4.16 1.33 -15.45
CA PHE A 307 -3.05 2.28 -15.36
C PHE A 307 -2.70 2.89 -16.71
N VAL A 308 -2.70 4.22 -16.78
CA VAL A 308 -2.42 4.97 -18.02
C VAL A 308 -0.93 5.02 -18.40
N ASN A 309 -0.03 4.71 -17.44
CA ASN A 309 1.41 4.85 -17.60
C ASN A 309 2.20 3.58 -17.21
N ASN A 310 1.59 2.40 -17.36
CA ASN A 310 2.22 1.12 -17.02
C ASN A 310 3.46 0.77 -17.86
N ASP A 311 3.66 1.44 -18.98
CA ASP A 311 4.72 1.22 -19.95
C ASP A 311 5.77 2.35 -19.99
N ALA A 312 5.57 3.40 -19.19
CA ALA A 312 6.34 4.65 -19.21
C ALA A 312 7.84 4.47 -18.89
N ASN A 313 8.18 3.57 -17.98
CA ASN A 313 9.56 3.19 -17.66
C ASN A 313 9.61 1.78 -17.03
N LEU A 314 10.83 1.28 -16.78
CA LEU A 314 11.02 -0.04 -16.18
C LEU A 314 10.30 -0.16 -14.83
N LEU A 315 10.44 0.83 -13.95
CA LEU A 315 9.77 0.84 -12.65
C LEU A 315 8.24 0.70 -12.76
N THR A 316 7.58 1.42 -13.67
CA THR A 316 6.12 1.30 -13.90
C THR A 316 5.71 -0.07 -14.42
N ARG A 317 6.52 -0.69 -15.29
CA ARG A 317 6.27 -2.05 -15.82
C ARG A 317 6.36 -3.10 -14.72
N LEU A 318 7.33 -2.97 -13.81
CA LEU A 318 7.49 -3.90 -12.68
C LEU A 318 6.37 -3.73 -11.65
N GLN A 319 5.95 -2.49 -11.38
CA GLN A 319 4.78 -2.21 -10.52
C GLN A 319 3.50 -2.82 -11.07
N TYR A 320 3.29 -2.69 -12.39
CA TYR A 320 2.11 -3.22 -13.06
C TYR A 320 1.93 -4.72 -12.85
N ILE A 321 3.01 -5.53 -12.88
CA ILE A 321 2.92 -6.98 -12.62
C ILE A 321 2.32 -7.26 -11.24
N ASN A 322 2.82 -6.59 -10.19
CA ASN A 322 2.36 -6.81 -8.82
C ASN A 322 0.88 -6.39 -8.66
N LEU A 323 0.53 -5.21 -9.19
CA LEU A 323 -0.80 -4.64 -9.07
C LEU A 323 -1.84 -5.40 -9.92
N ALA A 324 -1.47 -5.86 -11.11
CA ALA A 324 -2.32 -6.71 -11.94
C ALA A 324 -2.68 -8.00 -11.21
N PHE A 325 -1.71 -8.67 -10.57
CA PHE A 325 -2.02 -9.83 -9.73
C PHE A 325 -2.94 -9.48 -8.57
N HIS A 326 -2.65 -8.40 -7.85
CA HIS A 326 -3.47 -8.02 -6.70
C HIS A 326 -4.94 -7.74 -7.09
N PHE A 327 -5.16 -6.93 -8.13
CA PHE A 327 -6.50 -6.53 -8.54
C PHE A 327 -7.23 -7.64 -9.32
N GLU A 328 -6.60 -8.25 -10.32
CA GLU A 328 -7.29 -9.21 -11.17
C GLU A 328 -7.44 -10.61 -10.56
N VAL A 329 -6.54 -11.01 -9.66
CA VAL A 329 -6.52 -12.35 -9.06
C VAL A 329 -6.96 -12.28 -7.60
N GLU A 330 -6.18 -11.60 -6.75
CA GLU A 330 -6.41 -11.64 -5.30
C GLU A 330 -7.78 -11.06 -4.91
N GLN A 331 -8.12 -9.85 -5.38
CA GLN A 331 -9.40 -9.22 -5.03
C GLN A 331 -10.60 -9.93 -5.66
N GLN A 332 -10.48 -10.40 -6.90
CA GLN A 332 -11.54 -11.18 -7.54
C GLN A 332 -11.84 -12.47 -6.76
N VAL A 333 -10.82 -13.23 -6.39
CA VAL A 333 -10.99 -14.50 -5.66
C VAL A 333 -11.55 -14.26 -4.27
N ASN A 334 -11.01 -13.29 -3.53
CA ASN A 334 -11.51 -13.01 -2.18
C ASN A 334 -12.92 -12.41 -2.21
N GLY A 335 -13.23 -11.55 -3.18
CA GLY A 335 -14.57 -11.02 -3.41
C GLY A 335 -15.59 -12.12 -3.67
N TRP A 336 -15.24 -13.10 -4.50
CA TRP A 336 -16.14 -14.21 -4.84
C TRP A 336 -16.31 -15.23 -3.70
N PHE A 337 -15.21 -15.76 -3.15
CA PHE A 337 -15.26 -16.88 -2.20
C PHE A 337 -15.40 -16.45 -0.74
N ILE A 338 -15.02 -15.21 -0.40
CA ILE A 338 -14.97 -14.72 1.00
C ILE A 338 -15.94 -13.55 1.21
N ASN A 339 -16.38 -12.89 0.13
CA ASN A 339 -17.18 -11.64 0.17
C ASN A 339 -16.47 -10.54 0.97
N PHE A 340 -15.13 -10.53 0.94
CA PHE A 340 -14.28 -9.58 1.63
C PHE A 340 -12.96 -9.37 0.90
N PHE A 341 -12.54 -8.13 0.84
CA PHE A 341 -11.21 -7.67 0.46
C PHE A 341 -11.02 -6.28 1.08
N GLY A 342 -9.79 -5.78 1.17
CA GLY A 342 -9.56 -4.41 1.60
C GLY A 342 -10.10 -3.44 0.56
N PHE A 343 -10.86 -2.42 0.97
CA PHE A 343 -11.22 -1.32 0.08
C PHE A 343 -9.94 -0.61 -0.38
N ASN A 344 -9.86 -0.26 -1.66
CA ASN A 344 -8.66 0.31 -2.25
C ASN A 344 -8.50 1.80 -1.97
N GLY A 345 -9.45 2.39 -1.24
CA GLY A 345 -9.51 3.82 -0.95
C GLY A 345 -10.19 4.63 -2.04
N THR A 346 -10.51 4.04 -3.19
CA THR A 346 -11.05 4.73 -4.36
C THR A 346 -11.67 3.76 -5.37
N ALA A 347 -12.32 4.30 -6.41
CA ALA A 347 -12.97 3.56 -7.48
C ALA A 347 -13.98 2.50 -6.97
N GLY A 348 -14.68 2.84 -5.88
CA GLY A 348 -15.68 1.98 -5.27
C GLY A 348 -16.88 2.78 -4.80
N VAL A 349 -18.04 2.12 -4.85
CA VAL A 349 -19.33 2.65 -4.40
C VAL A 349 -19.68 2.00 -3.07
N TRP A 350 -19.95 2.81 -2.07
CA TRP A 350 -20.38 2.39 -0.74
C TRP A 350 -21.86 2.69 -0.52
N ARG A 351 -22.56 1.77 0.13
CA ARG A 351 -23.85 2.06 0.75
C ARG A 351 -23.62 2.94 1.98
N ILE A 352 -24.20 4.14 2.02
CA ILE A 352 -23.97 5.11 3.10
C ILE A 352 -24.38 4.53 4.45
N LYS A 353 -25.55 3.87 4.51
CA LYS A 353 -26.01 3.15 5.71
C LYS A 353 -24.99 2.13 6.25
N ALA A 354 -24.23 1.49 5.38
CA ALA A 354 -23.19 0.57 5.81
C ALA A 354 -22.01 1.32 6.45
N LEU A 355 -21.58 2.45 5.86
CA LEU A 355 -20.55 3.31 6.45
C LEU A 355 -20.97 3.79 7.85
N GLU A 356 -22.20 4.29 7.98
CA GLU A 356 -22.76 4.79 9.24
C GLU A 356 -22.82 3.70 10.32
N ASN A 357 -23.36 2.52 9.96
CA ASN A 357 -23.45 1.37 10.86
C ASN A 357 -22.09 0.91 11.38
N CYS A 358 -21.03 1.11 10.60
CA CYS A 358 -19.67 0.72 10.97
C CYS A 358 -18.91 1.82 11.71
N GLY A 359 -19.50 3.01 11.84
CA GLY A 359 -18.95 4.14 12.58
C GLY A 359 -18.29 5.22 11.71
N GLY A 360 -18.46 5.17 10.38
CA GLY A 360 -17.94 6.14 9.42
C GLY A 360 -16.43 6.04 9.21
N TRP A 361 -15.86 7.09 8.62
CA TRP A 361 -14.42 7.24 8.43
C TRP A 361 -13.73 7.58 9.75
N LEU A 362 -12.70 6.82 10.11
CA LEU A 362 -11.94 7.02 11.36
C LEU A 362 -10.53 7.51 11.06
N GLU A 363 -10.09 8.53 11.79
CA GLU A 363 -8.79 9.19 11.64
C GLU A 363 -7.64 8.46 12.38
N ARG A 364 -7.88 7.24 12.86
CA ARG A 364 -6.97 6.51 13.78
C ARG A 364 -5.77 5.85 13.10
N THR A 365 -5.73 5.83 11.77
CA THR A 365 -4.68 5.20 10.96
C THR A 365 -4.58 5.86 9.59
N THR A 366 -3.44 5.67 8.91
CA THR A 366 -3.15 6.18 7.55
C THR A 366 -3.71 5.29 6.43
N VAL A 367 -4.41 4.21 6.81
CA VAL A 367 -5.13 3.27 5.92
C VAL A 367 -6.61 3.22 6.31
N GLU A 368 -7.27 4.37 6.22
CA GLU A 368 -8.68 4.54 6.58
C GLU A 368 -9.61 3.65 5.75
N ASP A 369 -9.19 3.39 4.51
CA ASP A 369 -9.83 2.52 3.55
C ASP A 369 -9.90 1.05 4.03
N MET A 370 -8.78 0.54 4.49
CA MET A 370 -8.69 -0.80 5.05
C MET A 370 -9.41 -0.89 6.40
N ASP A 371 -9.34 0.16 7.21
CA ASP A 371 -10.00 0.22 8.52
C ASP A 371 -11.53 0.10 8.39
N ILE A 372 -12.15 0.88 7.49
CA ILE A 372 -13.60 0.79 7.24
C ILE A 372 -13.98 -0.56 6.65
N ALA A 373 -13.16 -1.12 5.75
CA ALA A 373 -13.41 -2.42 5.14
C ALA A 373 -13.41 -3.54 6.19
N VAL A 374 -12.42 -3.55 7.10
CA VAL A 374 -12.35 -4.52 8.20
C VAL A 374 -13.57 -4.37 9.12
N ARG A 375 -13.90 -3.14 9.54
CA ARG A 375 -15.07 -2.91 10.40
C ARG A 375 -16.38 -3.36 9.73
N ALA A 376 -16.60 -3.01 8.46
CA ALA A 376 -17.78 -3.42 7.72
C ALA A 376 -17.90 -4.95 7.61
N HIS A 377 -16.79 -5.63 7.37
CA HIS A 377 -16.79 -7.09 7.36
C HIS A 377 -17.12 -7.71 8.72
N LEU A 378 -16.61 -7.13 9.82
CA LEU A 378 -16.92 -7.56 11.19
C LEU A 378 -18.38 -7.28 11.57
N CYS A 379 -19.00 -6.24 11.00
CA CYS A 379 -20.44 -5.96 11.08
C CYS A 379 -21.30 -6.91 10.23
N GLY A 380 -20.69 -7.82 9.46
CA GLY A 380 -21.39 -8.79 8.63
C GLY A 380 -21.74 -8.33 7.22
N TRP A 381 -21.33 -7.12 6.82
CA TRP A 381 -21.52 -6.64 5.46
C TRP A 381 -20.67 -7.43 4.45
N LYS A 382 -21.19 -7.55 3.23
CA LYS A 382 -20.53 -8.20 2.10
C LYS A 382 -20.01 -7.18 1.10
N PHE A 383 -18.97 -7.56 0.36
CA PHE A 383 -18.41 -6.78 -0.74
C PHE A 383 -18.48 -7.57 -2.05
N ILE A 384 -18.65 -6.86 -3.16
CA ILE A 384 -18.54 -7.37 -4.52
C ILE A 384 -17.38 -6.69 -5.22
N TYR A 385 -16.59 -7.48 -5.95
CA TYR A 385 -15.50 -6.98 -6.79
C TYR A 385 -15.85 -7.15 -8.27
N LEU A 386 -15.83 -6.06 -9.02
CA LEU A 386 -16.12 -6.04 -10.46
C LEU A 386 -14.82 -5.89 -11.25
N ASN A 387 -14.29 -7.03 -11.69
CA ASN A 387 -13.02 -7.08 -12.43
C ASN A 387 -13.14 -6.48 -13.85
N ASP A 388 -14.33 -6.56 -14.45
CA ASP A 388 -14.59 -6.09 -15.82
C ASP A 388 -14.81 -4.58 -15.90
N VAL A 389 -15.09 -3.91 -14.78
CA VAL A 389 -15.23 -2.45 -14.70
C VAL A 389 -13.88 -1.89 -14.30
N GLN A 390 -13.27 -1.10 -15.19
CA GLN A 390 -11.96 -0.49 -14.98
C GLN A 390 -12.11 0.99 -14.62
N CYS A 391 -11.24 1.48 -13.76
CA CYS A 391 -11.07 2.90 -13.46
C CYS A 391 -9.59 3.26 -13.63
N LEU A 392 -9.30 4.21 -14.52
CA LEU A 392 -7.93 4.56 -14.90
C LEU A 392 -7.27 5.43 -13.83
N CYS A 393 -5.98 5.22 -13.57
CA CYS A 393 -5.16 6.04 -12.68
C CYS A 393 -3.67 6.00 -13.03
N GLU A 394 -2.84 6.72 -12.27
CA GLU A 394 -1.40 6.82 -12.48
C GLU A 394 -0.55 6.00 -11.50
N LEU A 395 0.43 5.29 -12.03
CA LEU A 395 1.53 4.71 -11.25
C LEU A 395 2.60 5.76 -10.91
N PRO A 396 3.23 5.67 -9.73
CA PRO A 396 4.42 6.45 -9.42
C PRO A 396 5.56 6.20 -10.41
N GLU A 397 6.01 7.24 -11.12
CA GLU A 397 7.12 7.14 -12.10
C GLU A 397 8.52 7.25 -11.46
N SER A 398 8.61 7.67 -10.19
CA SER A 398 9.89 7.79 -9.47
C SER A 398 10.00 6.77 -8.34
N TYR A 399 11.22 6.26 -8.12
CA TYR A 399 11.48 5.29 -7.05
C TYR A 399 11.19 5.88 -5.67
N GLU A 400 11.43 7.17 -5.44
CA GLU A 400 11.09 7.83 -4.17
C GLU A 400 9.57 7.80 -3.90
N ALA A 401 8.76 8.20 -4.88
CA ALA A 401 7.30 8.22 -4.75
C ALA A 401 6.77 6.80 -4.51
N TYR A 402 7.27 5.82 -5.26
CA TYR A 402 6.92 4.42 -5.07
C TYR A 402 7.32 3.91 -3.68
N LYS A 403 8.53 4.22 -3.21
CA LYS A 403 9.02 3.82 -1.89
C LYS A 403 8.16 4.40 -0.76
N LYS A 404 7.74 5.68 -0.86
CA LYS A 404 6.82 6.30 0.11
C LYS A 404 5.46 5.62 0.11
N GLN A 405 4.90 5.34 -1.07
CA GLN A 405 3.64 4.60 -1.21
C GLN A 405 3.72 3.21 -0.58
N GLN A 406 4.74 2.43 -0.94
CA GLN A 406 4.96 1.08 -0.41
C GLN A 406 5.21 1.07 1.10
N HIS A 407 5.88 2.10 1.63
CA HIS A 407 6.03 2.26 3.07
C HIS A 407 4.66 2.39 3.76
N ARG A 408 3.80 3.31 3.29
CA ARG A 408 2.44 3.48 3.85
C ARG A 408 1.62 2.19 3.76
N TRP A 409 1.66 1.52 2.61
CA TRP A 409 0.88 0.30 2.35
C TRP A 409 1.32 -0.93 3.15
N HIS A 410 2.49 -0.89 3.81
CA HIS A 410 2.97 -1.97 4.68
C HIS A 410 3.01 -1.57 6.16
N SER A 411 3.26 -0.30 6.48
CA SER A 411 3.21 0.20 7.86
C SER A 411 1.78 0.35 8.35
N GLY A 412 0.89 0.90 7.53
CA GLY A 412 -0.52 1.15 7.86
C GLY A 412 -1.25 -0.11 8.29
N PRO A 413 -1.23 -1.21 7.50
CA PRO A 413 -1.91 -2.45 7.88
C PRO A 413 -1.40 -3.08 9.18
N MET A 414 -0.12 -2.92 9.52
CA MET A 414 0.42 -3.41 10.80
C MET A 414 -0.01 -2.55 11.99
N GLN A 415 -0.16 -1.25 11.79
CA GLN A 415 -0.79 -0.39 12.78
C GLN A 415 -2.26 -0.77 12.96
N LEU A 416 -3.00 -0.92 11.85
CA LEU A 416 -4.40 -1.32 11.87
C LEU A 416 -4.58 -2.67 12.56
N PHE A 417 -3.73 -3.66 12.26
CA PHE A 417 -3.77 -4.98 12.90
C PHE A 417 -3.77 -4.85 14.43
N ARG A 418 -2.90 -4.03 15.00
CA ARG A 418 -2.85 -3.81 16.46
C ARG A 418 -4.10 -3.13 17.00
N LEU A 419 -4.63 -2.15 16.26
CA LEU A 419 -5.84 -1.42 16.65
C LEU A 419 -7.08 -2.32 16.58
N SER A 420 -7.18 -3.18 15.57
CA SER A 420 -8.35 -4.02 15.33
C SER A 420 -8.23 -5.43 15.91
N PHE A 421 -7.07 -5.87 16.41
CA PHE A 421 -6.84 -7.26 16.83
C PHE A 421 -7.89 -7.75 17.82
N PHE A 422 -8.11 -6.99 18.90
CA PHE A 422 -9.09 -7.36 19.90
C PHE A 422 -10.53 -7.20 19.40
N ASP A 423 -10.79 -6.27 18.49
CA ASP A 423 -12.11 -6.13 17.85
C ASP A 423 -12.44 -7.38 17.03
N VAL A 424 -11.49 -7.90 16.25
CA VAL A 424 -11.64 -9.13 15.46
C VAL A 424 -11.90 -10.34 16.38
N LEU A 425 -11.16 -10.44 17.50
CA LEU A 425 -11.35 -11.54 18.46
C LEU A 425 -12.73 -11.49 19.12
N ARG A 426 -13.21 -10.30 19.49
CA ARG A 426 -14.50 -10.09 20.16
C ARG A 426 -15.70 -10.09 19.22
N ALA A 427 -15.50 -9.85 17.93
CA ALA A 427 -16.58 -9.78 16.94
C ALA A 427 -17.42 -11.07 16.94
N LYS A 428 -18.75 -10.93 16.84
CA LYS A 428 -19.70 -12.04 16.75
C LYS A 428 -19.78 -12.62 15.31
N VAL A 429 -18.63 -12.88 14.70
CA VAL A 429 -18.52 -13.49 13.37
C VAL A 429 -17.99 -14.93 13.47
N SER A 430 -18.25 -15.73 12.43
CA SER A 430 -17.78 -17.12 12.36
C SER A 430 -16.26 -17.22 12.59
N TRP A 431 -15.83 -18.34 13.19
CA TRP A 431 -14.40 -18.61 13.41
C TRP A 431 -13.59 -18.56 12.11
N PHE A 432 -14.15 -19.05 10.99
CA PHE A 432 -13.49 -18.98 9.68
C PHE A 432 -13.21 -17.55 9.23
N LYS A 433 -14.16 -16.61 9.41
CA LYS A 433 -13.92 -15.19 9.12
C LYS A 433 -12.83 -14.60 10.00
N LYS A 434 -12.78 -14.95 11.29
CA LYS A 434 -11.70 -14.52 12.21
C LYS A 434 -10.34 -15.06 11.78
N ALA A 435 -10.27 -16.35 11.46
CA ALA A 435 -9.05 -17.00 11.01
C ALA A 435 -8.57 -16.40 9.68
N ASN A 436 -9.46 -16.17 8.71
CA ASN A 436 -9.13 -15.49 7.47
C ASN A 436 -8.56 -14.07 7.73
N MET A 437 -9.22 -13.29 8.59
CA MET A 437 -8.79 -11.92 8.88
C MET A 437 -7.42 -11.89 9.58
N ILE A 438 -7.25 -12.67 10.66
CA ILE A 438 -6.01 -12.67 11.44
C ILE A 438 -4.89 -13.31 10.62
N PHE A 439 -5.11 -14.52 10.10
CA PHE A 439 -4.05 -15.29 9.47
C PHE A 439 -3.81 -14.87 8.03
N LEU A 440 -4.78 -14.99 7.12
CA LEU A 440 -4.55 -14.73 5.69
C LEU A 440 -4.36 -13.24 5.40
N PHE A 441 -5.28 -12.39 5.89
CA PHE A 441 -5.29 -10.97 5.56
C PHE A 441 -4.17 -10.19 6.25
N PHE A 442 -4.01 -10.31 7.58
CA PHE A 442 -2.98 -9.57 8.32
C PHE A 442 -1.64 -10.31 8.41
N LEU A 443 -1.60 -11.50 9.03
CA LEU A 443 -0.32 -12.15 9.34
C LEU A 443 0.41 -12.63 8.09
N LEU A 444 -0.24 -13.37 7.19
CA LEU A 444 0.41 -13.97 6.04
C LEU A 444 0.84 -12.88 5.04
N ARG A 445 -0.12 -12.10 4.54
CA ARG A 445 0.13 -11.14 3.46
C ARG A 445 0.83 -9.85 3.88
N LYS A 446 0.63 -9.38 5.12
CA LYS A 446 1.19 -8.08 5.57
C LYS A 446 2.38 -8.20 6.54
N LEU A 447 2.52 -9.31 7.26
CA LEU A 447 3.64 -9.55 8.19
C LEU A 447 4.65 -10.57 7.66
N ILE A 448 4.21 -11.80 7.38
CA ILE A 448 5.06 -12.94 7.02
C ILE A 448 5.72 -12.68 5.67
N LEU A 449 4.98 -12.22 4.66
CA LEU A 449 5.50 -11.94 3.32
C LEU A 449 6.71 -10.98 3.33
N PRO A 450 6.62 -9.75 3.90
CA PRO A 450 7.79 -8.89 4.03
C PRO A 450 8.90 -9.48 4.90
N PHE A 451 8.54 -10.20 5.98
CA PHE A 451 9.50 -10.81 6.91
C PHE A 451 10.39 -11.84 6.22
N TYR A 452 9.81 -12.91 5.65
CA TYR A 452 10.64 -13.96 5.06
C TYR A 452 11.36 -13.46 3.80
N SER A 453 10.74 -12.58 3.00
CA SER A 453 11.37 -12.10 1.76
C SER A 453 12.66 -11.34 2.05
N PHE A 454 12.64 -10.45 3.04
CA PHE A 454 13.83 -9.72 3.45
C PHE A 454 14.85 -10.65 4.13
N THR A 455 14.42 -11.43 5.13
CA THR A 455 15.33 -12.27 5.90
C THR A 455 15.98 -13.35 5.05
N LEU A 456 15.24 -13.99 4.14
CA LEU A 456 15.76 -15.06 3.29
C LEU A 456 16.73 -14.52 2.23
N PHE A 457 16.33 -13.51 1.45
CA PHE A 457 17.13 -13.06 0.30
C PHE A 457 18.18 -12.01 0.63
N CYS A 458 17.96 -11.17 1.64
CA CYS A 458 18.90 -10.09 2.00
C CYS A 458 19.85 -10.45 3.15
N ILE A 459 19.50 -11.45 3.98
CA ILE A 459 20.29 -11.81 5.18
C ILE A 459 20.81 -13.25 5.10
N ILE A 460 19.92 -14.25 5.04
CA ILE A 460 20.30 -15.67 5.06
C ILE A 460 21.14 -16.02 3.83
N LEU A 461 20.67 -15.71 2.63
CA LEU A 461 21.35 -16.07 1.39
C LEU A 461 22.82 -15.61 1.35
N PRO A 462 23.16 -14.32 1.57
CA PRO A 462 24.57 -13.92 1.63
C PRO A 462 25.32 -14.55 2.81
N LEU A 463 24.71 -14.74 3.98
CA LEU A 463 25.37 -15.41 5.11
C LEU A 463 25.74 -16.86 4.80
N THR A 464 24.87 -17.63 4.16
CA THR A 464 25.16 -19.04 3.82
C THR A 464 26.39 -19.20 2.91
N MET A 465 26.84 -18.14 2.22
CA MET A 465 28.09 -18.17 1.46
C MET A 465 29.35 -18.15 2.35
N PHE A 466 29.25 -17.61 3.57
CA PHE A 466 30.33 -17.53 4.56
C PHE A 466 30.22 -18.63 5.64
N PHE A 467 29.02 -19.20 5.81
CA PHE A 467 28.69 -20.26 6.75
C PHE A 467 28.24 -21.53 6.00
N PRO A 468 29.16 -22.28 5.37
CA PRO A 468 28.82 -23.42 4.50
C PRO A 468 28.12 -24.58 5.23
N GLU A 469 28.21 -24.63 6.56
CA GLU A 469 27.49 -25.59 7.39
C GLU A 469 25.97 -25.31 7.42
N ALA A 470 25.56 -24.07 7.15
CA ALA A 470 24.16 -23.71 6.99
C ALA A 470 23.77 -23.81 5.50
N GLN A 471 22.91 -24.76 5.18
CA GLN A 471 22.49 -25.04 3.82
C GLN A 471 21.18 -24.34 3.46
N LEU A 472 21.22 -23.63 2.32
CA LEU A 472 20.04 -23.08 1.66
C LEU A 472 19.87 -23.76 0.30
N PRO A 473 18.87 -24.65 0.13
CA PRO A 473 18.71 -25.40 -1.11
C PRO A 473 18.46 -24.52 -2.34
N THR A 474 19.06 -24.88 -3.49
CA THR A 474 18.93 -24.10 -4.74
C THR A 474 17.49 -23.97 -5.23
N TRP A 475 16.62 -24.94 -4.96
CA TRP A 475 15.21 -24.86 -5.34
C TRP A 475 14.45 -23.76 -4.59
N VAL A 476 14.87 -23.43 -3.36
CA VAL A 476 14.31 -22.31 -2.57
C VAL A 476 14.69 -20.98 -3.21
N VAL A 477 15.92 -20.87 -3.71
CA VAL A 477 16.48 -19.62 -4.25
C VAL A 477 16.02 -19.36 -5.69
N CYS A 478 15.89 -20.42 -6.50
CA CYS A 478 15.66 -20.28 -7.94
C CYS A 478 14.28 -20.78 -8.38
N TYR A 479 13.92 -22.03 -8.06
CA TYR A 479 12.74 -22.66 -8.66
C TYR A 479 11.43 -22.12 -8.11
N ILE A 480 11.26 -22.08 -6.78
CA ILE A 480 10.01 -21.54 -6.21
C ILE A 480 9.84 -20.06 -6.58
N PRO A 481 10.83 -19.17 -6.40
CA PRO A 481 10.66 -17.77 -6.80
C PRO A 481 10.39 -17.62 -8.29
N GLY A 482 11.04 -18.43 -9.15
CA GLY A 482 10.76 -18.45 -10.58
C GLY A 482 9.30 -18.82 -10.89
N VAL A 483 8.78 -19.90 -10.29
CA VAL A 483 7.38 -20.31 -10.45
C VAL A 483 6.41 -19.24 -9.93
N MET A 484 6.69 -18.64 -8.77
CA MET A 484 5.86 -17.57 -8.22
C MET A 484 5.86 -16.32 -9.11
N SER A 485 6.99 -15.98 -9.73
CA SER A 485 7.07 -14.89 -10.69
C SER A 485 6.27 -15.17 -11.97
N ILE A 486 6.29 -16.41 -12.48
CA ILE A 486 5.44 -16.81 -13.61
C ILE A 486 3.96 -16.64 -13.24
N MET A 487 3.57 -17.13 -12.06
CA MET A 487 2.20 -17.02 -11.55
C MET A 487 1.73 -15.56 -11.41
N ASN A 488 2.60 -14.67 -10.94
CA ASN A 488 2.29 -13.24 -10.81
C ASN A 488 2.13 -12.53 -12.17
N ILE A 489 2.77 -13.03 -13.22
CA ILE A 489 2.70 -12.45 -14.57
C ILE A 489 1.48 -12.93 -15.35
N LEU A 490 0.82 -14.03 -14.95
CA LEU A 490 -0.34 -14.57 -15.68
C LEU A 490 -1.42 -13.53 -16.04
N PRO A 491 -1.77 -12.55 -15.18
CA PRO A 491 -2.75 -11.51 -15.52
C PRO A 491 -2.23 -10.45 -16.50
N ALA A 492 -0.90 -10.33 -16.64
CA ALA A 492 -0.21 -9.35 -17.46
C ALA A 492 0.79 -10.02 -18.43
N PRO A 493 0.33 -10.85 -19.38
CA PRO A 493 1.20 -11.65 -20.25
C PRO A 493 2.17 -10.80 -21.08
N GLN A 494 1.79 -9.56 -21.43
CA GLN A 494 2.67 -8.59 -22.10
C GLN A 494 3.94 -8.26 -21.30
N SER A 495 3.94 -8.50 -19.99
CA SER A 495 5.06 -8.26 -19.09
C SER A 495 6.03 -9.44 -18.97
N PHE A 496 5.82 -10.53 -19.71
CA PHE A 496 6.67 -11.72 -19.68
C PHE A 496 8.18 -11.44 -19.85
N PRO A 497 8.64 -10.55 -20.75
CA PRO A 497 10.06 -10.21 -20.88
C PRO A 497 10.69 -9.62 -19.60
N PHE A 498 9.87 -9.12 -18.68
CA PHE A 498 10.31 -8.48 -17.45
C PHE A 498 10.30 -9.42 -16.23
N ILE A 499 10.14 -10.73 -16.41
CA ILE A 499 10.03 -11.69 -15.29
C ILE A 499 11.26 -11.72 -14.37
N VAL A 500 12.48 -11.72 -14.95
CA VAL A 500 13.72 -11.71 -14.18
C VAL A 500 13.93 -10.35 -13.51
N PRO A 501 13.82 -9.20 -14.22
CA PRO A 501 13.83 -7.89 -13.59
C PRO A 501 12.81 -7.74 -12.45
N TYR A 502 11.59 -8.25 -12.62
CA TYR A 502 10.54 -8.24 -11.61
C TYR A 502 10.94 -9.01 -10.35
N LEU A 503 11.41 -10.26 -10.52
CA LEU A 503 11.86 -11.09 -9.40
C LEU A 503 12.94 -10.37 -8.57
N LEU A 504 13.96 -9.84 -9.25
CA LEU A 504 15.07 -9.16 -8.59
C LEU A 504 14.62 -7.85 -7.93
N PHE A 505 13.72 -7.10 -8.57
CA PHE A 505 13.19 -5.85 -8.03
C PHE A 505 12.29 -6.06 -6.81
N GLU A 506 11.43 -7.07 -6.81
CA GLU A 506 10.61 -7.42 -5.64
C GLU A 506 11.48 -7.78 -4.43
N ASN A 507 12.58 -8.50 -4.65
CA ASN A 507 13.58 -8.77 -3.61
C ASN A 507 14.23 -7.47 -3.10
N THR A 508 14.52 -6.51 -3.98
CA THR A 508 15.00 -5.18 -3.56
C THR A 508 13.95 -4.42 -2.74
N MET A 509 12.69 -4.48 -3.14
CA MET A 509 11.59 -3.84 -2.41
C MET A 509 11.30 -4.48 -1.06
N SER A 510 11.74 -5.72 -0.83
CA SER A 510 11.58 -6.40 0.46
C SER A 510 12.19 -5.60 1.62
N VAL A 511 13.27 -4.83 1.39
CA VAL A 511 13.87 -3.95 2.39
C VAL A 511 12.92 -2.85 2.85
N THR A 512 12.29 -2.17 1.88
CA THR A 512 11.32 -1.12 2.16
C THR A 512 10.10 -1.70 2.86
N LYS A 513 9.56 -2.82 2.35
CA LYS A 513 8.39 -3.50 2.89
C LYS A 513 8.63 -4.01 4.31
N PHE A 514 9.80 -4.62 4.58
CA PHE A 514 10.20 -5.09 5.91
C PHE A 514 10.33 -3.94 6.91
N ASN A 515 11.07 -2.88 6.55
CA ASN A 515 11.25 -1.73 7.43
C ASN A 515 9.92 -1.02 7.74
N ALA A 516 9.02 -0.95 6.76
CA ALA A 516 7.67 -0.42 6.93
C ALA A 516 6.81 -1.28 7.85
N MET A 517 6.83 -2.60 7.64
CA MET A 517 6.12 -3.57 8.47
C MET A 517 6.54 -3.48 9.94
N ILE A 518 7.86 -3.45 10.21
CA ILE A 518 8.40 -3.27 11.57
C ILE A 518 7.99 -1.91 12.15
N SER A 519 8.10 -0.83 11.37
CA SER A 519 7.67 0.51 11.81
C SER A 519 6.20 0.56 12.21
N GLY A 520 5.32 -0.06 11.42
CA GLY A 520 3.89 -0.14 11.71
C GLY A 520 3.56 -1.01 12.93
N LEU A 521 4.29 -2.11 13.13
CA LEU A 521 4.10 -3.01 14.27
C LEU A 521 4.55 -2.38 15.60
N PHE A 522 5.61 -1.57 15.59
CA PHE A 522 6.17 -0.96 16.81
C PHE A 522 5.94 0.55 16.96
N GLN A 523 5.11 1.17 16.12
CA GLN A 523 4.83 2.63 16.13
C GLN A 523 6.09 3.49 16.01
N LEU A 524 7.05 3.09 15.18
CA LEU A 524 8.22 3.93 14.92
C LEU A 524 7.76 5.17 14.12
N GLY A 525 8.23 6.36 14.51
CA GLY A 525 7.60 7.67 14.20
C GLY A 525 7.20 7.96 12.74
N SER A 526 7.77 7.27 11.75
CA SER A 526 7.35 7.36 10.34
C SER A 526 6.02 6.65 10.01
N SER A 527 5.39 5.93 10.96
CA SER A 527 4.16 5.17 10.68
C SER A 527 2.90 6.04 10.56
N TYR A 528 2.92 7.23 11.15
CA TYR A 528 1.79 8.18 11.19
C TYR A 528 1.90 9.32 10.17
N GLU A 529 3.05 9.45 9.52
CA GLU A 529 3.31 10.52 8.57
C GLU A 529 2.70 10.17 7.20
N TRP A 530 1.77 11.00 6.74
CA TRP A 530 1.23 10.91 5.39
C TRP A 530 1.84 12.01 4.51
N VAL A 531 2.41 11.61 3.37
CA VAL A 531 2.96 12.50 2.36
C VAL A 531 2.28 12.21 1.03
N VAL A 532 1.75 13.25 0.38
CA VAL A 532 1.11 13.16 -0.95
C VAL A 532 2.07 12.51 -1.93
N THR A 533 1.57 11.52 -2.67
CA THR A 533 2.37 10.88 -3.72
C THR A 533 2.22 11.72 -4.99
N LYS A 534 3.30 12.41 -5.38
CA LYS A 534 3.27 13.32 -6.54
C LYS A 534 2.86 12.59 -7.83
N LYS A 535 1.94 13.20 -8.57
CA LYS A 535 1.40 12.74 -9.86
C LYS A 535 1.85 13.66 -11.00
N LEU A 536 1.69 13.22 -12.25
CA LEU A 536 2.21 13.92 -13.43
C LEU A 536 1.13 14.43 -14.39
N GLY A 537 -0.14 14.01 -14.27
CA GLY A 537 -1.23 14.53 -15.09
C GLY A 537 -1.37 13.86 -16.46
N ARG A 538 -1.14 12.55 -16.57
CA ARG A 538 -1.30 11.79 -17.82
C ARG A 538 -2.75 11.40 -18.06
N ALA A 539 -3.20 11.68 -19.28
CA ALA A 539 -4.50 11.26 -19.81
C ALA A 539 -4.39 10.07 -20.77
N SER A 540 -5.49 9.31 -20.91
CA SER A 540 -5.60 8.28 -21.95
C SER A 540 -5.85 8.89 -23.33
N GLU A 541 -5.35 8.26 -24.41
CA GLU A 541 -5.51 8.76 -25.79
C GLU A 541 -6.98 8.94 -26.20
N THR A 542 -7.88 8.07 -25.71
CA THR A 542 -9.32 8.12 -25.97
C THR A 542 -9.99 9.36 -25.37
N GLU A 543 -9.47 9.85 -24.24
CA GLU A 543 -10.02 11.01 -23.52
C GLU A 543 -9.52 12.33 -24.11
N LEU A 544 -8.29 12.37 -24.66
CA LEU A 544 -7.83 13.49 -25.49
C LEU A 544 -8.77 13.71 -26.68
N VAL A 545 -9.23 12.62 -27.31
CA VAL A 545 -10.19 12.70 -28.43
C VAL A 545 -11.56 13.18 -27.96
N ALA A 546 -12.09 12.65 -26.83
CA ALA A 546 -13.38 13.10 -26.29
C ALA A 546 -13.37 14.58 -25.82
N LEU A 547 -12.28 15.03 -25.20
CA LEU A 547 -12.07 16.44 -24.82
C LEU A 547 -11.94 17.35 -26.06
N MET A 548 -11.44 16.83 -27.18
CA MET A 548 -11.33 17.56 -28.45
C MET A 548 -12.65 17.56 -29.26
N GLU A 549 -13.50 16.54 -29.11
CA GLU A 549 -14.76 16.42 -29.85
C GLU A 549 -15.92 17.22 -29.24
N GLU A 550 -15.86 17.58 -27.95
CA GLU A 550 -16.92 18.32 -27.26
C GLU A 550 -16.87 19.86 -27.38
N ASP A 551 -15.98 20.44 -28.21
CA ASP A 551 -15.95 21.89 -28.43
C ASP A 551 -16.81 22.29 -29.65
N PRO A 552 -18.10 22.67 -29.50
CA PRO A 552 -19.06 22.72 -30.61
C PRO A 552 -19.09 24.10 -31.27
N LYS A 553 -17.96 24.82 -31.32
CA LYS A 553 -17.87 26.16 -31.92
C LYS A 553 -16.70 26.32 -32.88
N THR A 554 -16.55 25.40 -33.83
CA THR A 554 -15.65 25.59 -34.98
C THR A 554 -16.17 25.02 -36.30
N SER A 555 -17.47 24.76 -36.39
CA SER A 555 -18.13 24.47 -37.67
C SER A 555 -19.37 25.35 -37.78
N LEU A 556 -19.38 26.24 -38.79
CA LEU A 556 -20.43 27.21 -39.17
C LEU A 556 -20.21 28.68 -38.72
N VAL A 557 -19.16 29.36 -39.21
CA VAL A 557 -19.29 30.72 -39.80
C VAL A 557 -18.12 30.92 -40.77
N ASN A 558 -18.36 30.69 -42.06
CA ASN A 558 -17.48 31.16 -43.12
C ASN A 558 -18.28 32.13 -43.98
N ARG A 559 -18.37 33.40 -43.53
CA ARG A 559 -18.68 34.59 -44.34
C ARG A 559 -18.46 35.88 -43.53
N GLY A 560 -17.33 36.51 -43.83
CA GLY A 560 -16.92 37.90 -43.61
C GLY A 560 -17.54 38.74 -42.50
N HIS A 561 -16.71 39.24 -41.58
CA HIS A 561 -16.31 40.65 -41.49
C HIS A 561 -15.24 40.83 -40.40
N GLN A 562 -14.40 41.85 -40.59
CA GLN A 562 -13.21 42.21 -39.82
C GLN A 562 -13.50 42.70 -38.38
N ARG A 563 -12.45 42.63 -37.54
CA ARG A 563 -12.22 43.20 -36.18
C ARG A 563 -12.67 42.29 -35.03
N SER A 564 -11.90 42.03 -33.97
CA SER A 564 -10.70 42.66 -33.42
C SER A 564 -9.75 41.60 -32.81
N SER A 565 -8.47 41.73 -33.12
CA SER A 565 -7.35 40.97 -32.60
C SER A 565 -6.86 41.56 -31.27
N SER A 566 -7.09 40.89 -30.15
CA SER A 566 -6.31 41.15 -28.92
C SER A 566 -6.30 40.03 -27.89
N ASP A 567 -7.22 39.05 -27.93
CA ASP A 567 -7.33 38.10 -26.80
C ASP A 567 -6.81 36.68 -27.10
N SER A 568 -6.63 36.29 -28.37
CA SER A 568 -6.08 34.96 -28.71
C SER A 568 -4.55 34.92 -28.75
N ALA A 569 -3.87 36.07 -28.87
CA ALA A 569 -2.41 36.11 -28.95
C ALA A 569 -1.74 35.93 -27.58
N VAL A 570 -2.46 36.20 -26.49
CA VAL A 570 -1.96 36.04 -25.12
C VAL A 570 -1.97 34.56 -24.73
N LEU A 571 -3.04 33.82 -25.03
CA LEU A 571 -3.17 32.40 -24.73
C LEU A 571 -2.21 31.51 -25.55
N ASP A 572 -2.02 31.82 -26.84
CA ASP A 572 -1.06 31.09 -27.68
C ASP A 572 0.40 31.41 -27.30
N GLY A 573 0.67 32.62 -26.81
CA GLY A 573 1.97 33.02 -26.28
C GLY A 573 2.35 32.27 -25.00
N PHE A 574 1.40 32.06 -24.08
CA PHE A 574 1.64 31.33 -22.83
C PHE A 574 1.90 29.84 -23.07
N ASN A 575 1.14 29.19 -23.96
CA ASN A 575 1.37 27.78 -24.30
C ASN A 575 2.71 27.56 -25.02
N LYS A 576 3.11 28.48 -25.91
CA LYS A 576 4.41 28.38 -26.61
C LYS A 576 5.60 28.68 -25.69
N LEU A 577 5.44 29.60 -24.74
CA LEU A 577 6.47 29.92 -23.74
C LEU A 577 6.62 28.85 -22.65
N GLU A 578 5.58 28.08 -22.31
CA GLU A 578 5.70 26.94 -21.39
C GLU A 578 6.28 25.69 -22.07
N VAL A 579 5.99 25.46 -23.35
CA VAL A 579 6.57 24.35 -24.12
C VAL A 579 8.09 24.56 -24.35
N ASP A 580 8.54 25.80 -24.60
CA ASP A 580 9.97 26.12 -24.75
C ASP A 580 10.72 26.34 -23.41
N LYS A 581 10.02 26.48 -22.28
CA LYS A 581 10.61 26.54 -20.94
C LYS A 581 10.70 25.19 -20.22
N LYS A 582 10.57 24.06 -20.91
CA LYS A 582 11.18 22.80 -20.44
C LYS A 582 12.71 22.89 -20.57
N THR A 583 13.32 23.80 -19.81
CA THR A 583 14.72 23.66 -19.42
C THR A 583 14.82 22.26 -18.81
N LYS A 584 15.56 21.36 -19.47
CA LYS A 584 15.98 20.07 -18.93
C LYS A 584 16.68 20.35 -17.60
N LYS A 585 15.93 20.44 -16.49
CA LYS A 585 16.50 20.34 -15.15
C LYS A 585 17.17 18.98 -15.15
N VAL A 586 18.50 18.97 -15.18
CA VAL A 586 19.32 17.77 -15.02
C VAL A 586 18.84 17.11 -13.73
N LYS A 587 18.06 16.04 -13.85
CA LYS A 587 17.51 15.33 -12.70
C LYS A 587 18.70 14.71 -12.00
N ARG A 588 19.07 15.26 -10.85
CA ARG A 588 20.19 14.76 -10.07
C ARG A 588 19.73 13.50 -9.35
N ASN A 589 20.27 12.35 -9.75
CA ASN A 589 19.91 11.07 -9.17
C ASN A 589 20.19 11.06 -7.67
N ARG A 590 19.22 10.55 -6.90
CA ARG A 590 19.35 10.42 -5.45
C ARG A 590 20.14 9.15 -5.12
N LEU A 591 20.84 9.16 -3.98
CA LEU A 591 21.58 7.99 -3.51
C LEU A 591 20.84 7.34 -2.34
N TYR A 592 20.35 6.13 -2.53
CA TYR A 592 19.67 5.35 -1.51
C TYR A 592 20.65 4.45 -0.77
N ARG A 593 21.16 4.97 0.36
CA ARG A 593 22.26 4.37 1.12
C ARG A 593 21.98 2.94 1.63
N LYS A 594 20.74 2.60 1.98
CA LYS A 594 20.37 1.26 2.49
C LYS A 594 20.51 0.21 1.38
N GLU A 595 19.97 0.54 0.21
CA GLU A 595 20.04 -0.29 -1.00
C GLU A 595 21.48 -0.45 -1.49
N LEU A 596 22.27 0.63 -1.49
CA LEU A 596 23.70 0.56 -1.82
C LEU A 596 24.49 -0.34 -0.86
N ALA A 597 24.27 -0.24 0.45
CA ALA A 597 24.96 -1.08 1.42
C ALA A 597 24.63 -2.57 1.23
N LEU A 598 23.37 -2.89 0.92
CA LEU A 598 22.96 -4.27 0.59
C LEU A 598 23.51 -4.73 -0.76
N ALA A 599 23.64 -3.83 -1.74
CA ALA A 599 24.33 -4.14 -3.00
C ALA A 599 25.75 -4.65 -2.72
N PHE A 600 26.52 -3.94 -1.89
CA PHE A 600 27.87 -4.35 -1.53
C PHE A 600 27.92 -5.67 -0.75
N ILE A 601 26.97 -5.93 0.15
CA ILE A 601 26.87 -7.23 0.85
C ILE A 601 26.67 -8.37 -0.16
N LEU A 602 25.72 -8.22 -1.08
CA LEU A 602 25.38 -9.25 -2.06
C LEU A 602 26.50 -9.47 -3.08
N LEU A 603 27.18 -8.41 -3.51
CA LEU A 603 28.34 -8.50 -4.40
C LEU A 603 29.56 -9.11 -3.70
N ALA A 604 29.78 -8.83 -2.41
CA ALA A 604 30.81 -9.50 -1.62
C ALA A 604 30.52 -11.00 -1.48
N ALA A 605 29.26 -11.35 -1.22
CA ALA A 605 28.81 -12.74 -1.17
C ALA A 605 28.90 -13.44 -2.53
N SER A 606 28.68 -12.74 -3.65
CA SER A 606 28.84 -13.32 -4.98
C SER A 606 30.32 -13.65 -5.27
N VAL A 607 31.25 -12.74 -4.97
CA VAL A 607 32.69 -13.02 -5.06
C VAL A 607 33.06 -14.24 -4.23
N ARG A 608 32.54 -14.33 -3.00
CA ARG A 608 32.76 -15.50 -2.14
C ARG A 608 32.20 -16.81 -2.74
N SER A 609 31.00 -16.75 -3.31
CA SER A 609 30.34 -17.88 -3.97
C SER A 609 31.13 -18.38 -5.19
N LEU A 610 31.75 -17.45 -5.93
CA LEU A 610 32.63 -17.76 -7.05
C LEU A 610 33.87 -18.55 -6.60
N LEU A 611 34.47 -18.16 -5.46
CA LEU A 611 35.63 -18.86 -4.90
C LEU A 611 35.32 -20.28 -4.41
N SER A 612 34.09 -20.57 -3.96
CA SER A 612 33.66 -21.91 -3.56
C SER A 612 32.97 -22.73 -4.65
N ALA A 613 33.03 -22.30 -5.92
CA ALA A 613 32.39 -22.99 -7.05
C ALA A 613 30.88 -23.26 -6.90
N HIS A 614 30.14 -22.45 -6.12
CA HIS A 614 28.69 -22.56 -5.99
C HIS A 614 27.98 -21.86 -7.17
N GLY A 615 28.06 -22.48 -8.35
CA GLY A 615 27.74 -21.81 -9.63
C GLY A 615 26.40 -21.07 -9.70
N VAL A 616 25.29 -21.68 -9.27
CA VAL A 616 23.96 -21.04 -9.39
C VAL A 616 23.76 -19.89 -8.39
N HIS A 617 24.28 -20.04 -7.17
CA HIS A 617 24.18 -18.99 -6.15
C HIS A 617 24.98 -17.75 -6.54
N PHE A 618 26.13 -17.93 -7.21
CA PHE A 618 26.92 -16.84 -7.75
C PHE A 618 26.10 -15.94 -8.69
N TYR A 619 25.46 -16.50 -9.71
CA TYR A 619 24.69 -15.72 -10.67
C TYR A 619 23.54 -14.97 -10.01
N PHE A 620 22.78 -15.65 -9.14
CA PHE A 620 21.67 -15.00 -8.44
C PHE A 620 22.16 -13.84 -7.57
N LEU A 621 23.20 -14.04 -6.76
CA LEU A 621 23.78 -13.00 -5.90
C LEU A 621 24.35 -11.83 -6.72
N LEU A 622 25.01 -12.11 -7.84
CA LEU A 622 25.55 -11.11 -8.74
C LEU A 622 24.43 -10.23 -9.32
N PHE A 623 23.43 -10.84 -9.96
CA PHE A 623 22.33 -10.09 -10.56
C PHE A 623 21.51 -9.35 -9.51
N GLN A 624 21.24 -9.97 -8.35
CA GLN A 624 20.55 -9.31 -7.24
C GLN A 624 21.36 -8.11 -6.71
N GLY A 625 22.68 -8.27 -6.54
CA GLY A 625 23.58 -7.19 -6.13
C GLY A 625 23.60 -6.02 -7.12
N ILE A 626 23.63 -6.32 -8.43
CA ILE A 626 23.53 -5.32 -9.50
C ILE A 626 22.18 -4.60 -9.44
N THR A 627 21.06 -5.31 -9.27
CA THR A 627 19.73 -4.68 -9.15
C THR A 627 19.67 -3.74 -7.95
N PHE A 628 20.19 -4.15 -6.79
CA PHE A 628 20.31 -3.27 -5.62
C PHE A 628 21.17 -2.03 -5.88
N LEU A 629 22.25 -2.17 -6.66
CA LEU A 629 23.10 -1.06 -7.06
C LEU A 629 22.35 -0.08 -7.98
N VAL A 630 21.67 -0.58 -9.02
CA VAL A 630 20.87 0.22 -9.97
C VAL A 630 19.77 1.00 -9.24
N VAL A 631 19.04 0.34 -8.36
CA VAL A 631 18.00 0.99 -7.52
C VAL A 631 18.63 1.98 -6.53
N GLY A 632 19.76 1.61 -5.91
CA GLY A 632 20.52 2.45 -5.00
C GLY A 632 21.04 3.75 -5.62
N LEU A 633 21.29 3.74 -6.93
CA LEU A 633 21.71 4.87 -7.75
C LEU A 633 20.55 5.62 -8.41
N ASP A 634 19.28 5.27 -8.13
CA ASP A 634 18.05 5.90 -8.65
C ASP A 634 17.86 5.77 -10.19
N LEU A 635 18.46 4.75 -10.80
CA LEU A 635 18.45 4.58 -12.27
C LEU A 635 17.18 3.88 -12.79
N ILE A 636 16.39 3.24 -11.93
CA ILE A 636 15.25 2.41 -12.36
C ILE A 636 14.04 3.23 -12.88
N GLY A 637 13.90 4.47 -12.43
CA GLY A 637 12.83 5.39 -12.86
C GLY A 637 13.23 6.30 -14.01
N GLU A 638 14.40 6.11 -14.60
CA GLU A 638 14.80 6.82 -15.82
C GLU A 638 13.99 6.29 -17.01
N GLN A 639 13.53 7.20 -17.87
CA GLN A 639 12.87 6.81 -19.11
C GLN A 639 13.89 6.12 -20.00
N VAL A 640 13.55 4.93 -20.49
CA VAL A 640 14.31 4.29 -21.57
C VAL A 640 13.96 5.08 -22.82
N SER A 641 14.87 5.97 -23.22
CA SER A 641 14.76 6.81 -24.41
C SER A 641 14.75 6.00 -25.70
#